data_AF-A0A927Z2A5-F1
#
_entry.id   AF-A0A927Z2A5-F1
#
_cell.length_a   1.000
_cell.length_b   1.000
_cell.length_c   1.000
_cell.angle_alpha   90.00
_cell.angle_beta   90.00
_cell.angle_gamma   90.00
#
_symmetry.space_group_name_H-M   'P 1'
#
loop_
_entity.id
_entity.type
_entity.pdbx_description
1 polymer ?
#
loop_
_entity_poly.entity_id
_entity_poly.type
_entity_poly.pdbx_seq_one_letter_code
_entity_poly.pdbx_strand_id
1 'polypeptide(L)'
;MKGAIELSFFEKNYKNLMLLSQNDSKQDGFRNAQLGALYSIGAHFFYNSEPGIITMPTGSGKTAVIMSAPFLLQAKRVLIITPSRLVRSQIANDFSELNTLNKIGAFRKVIGRIKVKEIETVISFDDVEELKKYDVIVSAPNSIKVSKSAEIHIPADFFDLVIADEAHHSASELWGQILSYFSCAKQILVTATPYRRDHKEIKGKFLYSYTMTQAYKDGIFGEIEFLPVNSLGNADVAIAKETEKQFLKDKESGLFHRVMVRTASKKRADELVKVYEENTELCLLKIDSDVAYSEIRATINKLKLGEIDGVICVDMMGEGFDFPNLKIAAVHAPHKSLEVTLQFIGRFSRTSGSNIGKAKFIAVPSEIEIEAEKIYDSDAVWSELIPHMNDQKLMHEINNREVINKIKSIRSDGEYKAISAGIFKPFAHSKIYDVFGEVDYSFQLHDFENAKVVNEFREPDTNSIVYLLKEDVKPKWITDNQIMNTEYNLVVVYYDMVHKLLHINSSIKKEELYELIAEKMVKNGKYKRIPSSYLKRVYRNMKSIDFFNIGLKSGINSSKKEDYRIIAGQGVHKALTEEYGSTFFRGHSMAGGTDPELGKITMGYSAGSKVWSNAYLQIPDYIMWCKHVSKQIRDKSIVKTGTEFDNVPDTEFITKLPKDFFVVSIIWDLSVYEGNITQLLDWDRGECWQLLDLEVKFVEQINEHEFSFLLVASDNQIEIKSTISDKGMTFSLLAEDSDRFRVVEQSTAYNLCDYLKYYQPTFYLTDFSAICNNEYFAVNQKNSIINTEWFEQIDWSEYDITKEFREKDVFMGD
;
A
#
# COMPACT_ATOMS: atom_id res chain seq x y z
N MET A 1 37.84 46.35 26.63
CA MET A 1 37.75 46.21 25.17
C MET A 1 36.62 45.23 24.87
N LYS A 2 35.51 45.70 24.26
CA LYS A 2 34.44 44.81 23.77
C LYS A 2 35.01 44.07 22.57
N GLY A 3 35.18 42.74 22.67
CA GLY A 3 35.52 41.90 21.52
C GLY A 3 34.44 42.10 20.45
N ALA A 4 34.83 42.54 19.26
CA ALA A 4 33.90 42.66 18.15
C ALA A 4 33.32 41.27 17.88
N ILE A 5 31.99 41.13 17.93
CA ILE A 5 31.31 39.89 17.53
C ILE A 5 31.61 39.70 16.04
N GLU A 6 32.44 38.71 15.71
CA GLU A 6 32.77 38.41 14.32
C GLU A 6 31.59 37.68 13.68
N LEU A 7 30.71 38.45 13.04
CA LEU A 7 29.55 37.93 12.34
C LEU A 7 29.97 37.02 11.16
N SER A 8 29.22 35.96 10.92
CA SER A 8 29.43 35.06 9.76
C SER A 8 29.22 35.79 8.43
N PHE A 9 29.65 35.17 7.32
CA PHE A 9 29.40 35.74 5.99
C PHE A 9 27.89 35.96 5.74
N PHE A 10 27.05 34.97 6.09
CA PHE A 10 25.60 35.04 5.85
C PHE A 10 24.92 36.05 6.79
N GLU A 11 25.32 36.11 8.07
CA GLU A 11 24.83 37.12 9.03
C GLU A 11 25.11 38.55 8.55
N LYS A 12 26.35 38.82 8.10
CA LYS A 12 26.74 40.14 7.57
C LYS A 12 25.93 40.56 6.36
N ASN A 13 25.48 39.60 5.55
CA ASN A 13 24.85 39.84 4.26
C ASN A 13 23.34 39.61 4.23
N TYR A 14 22.72 39.16 5.32
CA TYR A 14 21.27 38.94 5.41
C TYR A 14 20.45 40.15 4.96
N LYS A 15 20.80 41.36 5.41
CA LYS A 15 20.11 42.61 5.04
C LYS A 15 20.18 42.96 3.54
N ASN A 16 21.08 42.32 2.80
CA ASN A 16 21.22 42.54 1.36
C ASN A 16 20.32 41.61 0.56
N LEU A 17 19.87 40.47 1.11
CA LEU A 17 18.96 39.55 0.44
C LEU A 17 17.58 40.20 0.26
N MET A 18 17.11 40.25 -0.97
CA MET A 18 15.83 40.83 -1.37
C MET A 18 14.87 39.73 -1.80
N LEU A 19 13.85 39.45 -0.99
CA LEU A 19 12.78 38.51 -1.34
C LEU A 19 11.69 39.20 -2.18
N LEU A 20 12.09 39.74 -3.34
CA LEU A 20 11.19 40.40 -4.29
C LEU A 20 10.60 39.38 -5.28
N SER A 21 9.33 39.55 -5.65
CA SER A 21 8.70 38.71 -6.67
C SER A 21 9.09 39.18 -8.07
N GLN A 22 9.39 38.22 -8.94
CA GLN A 22 9.63 38.46 -10.36
C GLN A 22 8.40 39.06 -11.07
N ASN A 23 7.20 38.85 -10.53
CA ASN A 23 5.95 39.40 -11.09
C ASN A 23 5.82 40.92 -10.87
N ASP A 24 6.46 41.47 -9.83
CA ASP A 24 6.32 42.88 -9.45
C ASP A 24 7.34 43.79 -10.15
N SER A 25 8.46 43.23 -10.64
CA SER A 25 9.67 43.97 -11.05
C SER A 25 10.05 43.84 -12.52
N LYS A 26 9.19 43.24 -13.37
CA LYS A 26 9.35 43.06 -14.83
C LYS A 26 10.65 42.42 -15.34
N GLN A 27 11.60 41.99 -14.50
CA GLN A 27 12.65 41.01 -14.86
C GLN A 27 13.47 40.47 -13.67
N ASP A 28 13.64 41.23 -12.57
CA ASP A 28 14.54 40.87 -11.45
C ASP A 28 13.80 40.40 -10.19
N GLY A 29 13.95 39.14 -9.80
CA GLY A 29 13.44 38.66 -8.52
C GLY A 29 13.28 37.15 -8.46
N PHE A 30 12.81 36.68 -7.30
CA PHE A 30 12.47 35.28 -7.10
C PHE A 30 11.11 34.96 -7.75
N ARG A 31 10.99 33.75 -8.30
CA ARG A 31 9.70 33.18 -8.70
C ARG A 31 8.84 32.91 -7.47
N ASN A 32 7.52 32.90 -7.63
CA ASN A 32 6.58 32.55 -6.55
C ASN A 32 6.91 31.21 -5.90
N ALA A 33 7.30 30.21 -6.69
CA ALA A 33 7.75 28.90 -6.20
C ALA A 33 8.93 29.00 -5.22
N GLN A 34 9.90 29.88 -5.49
CA GLN A 34 11.08 30.08 -4.65
C GLN A 34 10.74 30.89 -3.41
N LEU A 35 9.92 31.95 -3.55
CA LEU A 35 9.45 32.76 -2.42
C LEU A 35 8.63 31.94 -1.43
N GLY A 36 7.67 31.15 -1.91
CA GLY A 36 6.86 30.26 -1.07
C GLY A 36 7.73 29.33 -0.23
N ALA A 37 8.73 28.69 -0.86
CA ALA A 37 9.68 27.84 -0.15
C ALA A 37 10.48 28.61 0.92
N LEU A 38 11.00 29.80 0.59
CA LEU A 38 11.79 30.62 1.52
C LEU A 38 10.96 31.13 2.70
N TYR A 39 9.73 31.58 2.47
CA TYR A 39 8.83 31.98 3.55
C TYR A 39 8.48 30.81 4.47
N SER A 40 8.22 29.62 3.92
CA SER A 40 7.99 28.41 4.70
C SER A 40 9.21 28.01 5.55
N ILE A 41 10.42 28.07 4.98
CA ILE A 41 11.68 27.83 5.72
C ILE A 41 11.80 28.81 6.89
N GLY A 42 11.64 30.11 6.61
CA GLY A 42 11.77 31.17 7.62
C GLY A 42 10.77 31.01 8.76
N ALA A 43 9.50 30.78 8.44
CA ALA A 43 8.44 30.58 9.43
C ALA A 43 8.68 29.34 10.29
N HIS A 44 9.09 28.22 9.68
CA HIS A 44 9.32 26.96 10.39
C HIS A 44 10.49 27.07 11.38
N PHE A 45 11.67 27.48 10.90
CA PHE A 45 12.88 27.54 11.73
C PHE A 45 12.97 28.74 12.67
N PHE A 46 11.90 29.54 12.73
CA PHE A 46 11.72 30.55 13.76
C PHE A 46 11.22 29.93 15.08
N TYR A 47 10.34 28.92 15.02
CA TYR A 47 9.77 28.27 16.21
C TYR A 47 10.19 26.80 16.39
N ASN A 48 10.59 26.11 15.31
CA ASN A 48 10.86 24.69 15.32
C ASN A 48 12.32 24.38 14.94
N SER A 49 12.80 23.21 15.36
CA SER A 49 14.12 22.68 15.00
C SER A 49 14.06 21.35 14.22
N GLU A 50 12.87 20.78 14.03
CA GLU A 50 12.71 19.53 13.28
C GLU A 50 13.11 19.70 11.79
N PRO A 51 13.63 18.65 11.13
CA PRO A 51 13.97 18.70 9.71
C PRO A 51 12.77 19.09 8.83
N GLY A 52 13.01 19.96 7.85
CA GLY A 52 11.99 20.47 6.95
C GLY A 52 12.16 19.96 5.52
N ILE A 53 11.09 19.49 4.89
CA ILE A 53 11.06 18.97 3.52
C ILE A 53 10.43 20.00 2.59
N ILE A 54 11.10 20.27 1.47
CA ILE A 54 10.61 21.14 0.40
C ILE A 54 10.54 20.32 -0.88
N THR A 55 9.34 20.26 -1.47
CA THR A 55 9.10 19.58 -2.73
C THR A 55 8.90 20.56 -3.86
N MET A 56 9.77 20.49 -4.86
CA MET A 56 9.69 21.37 -6.03
C MET A 56 10.15 20.61 -7.29
N PRO A 57 9.35 20.62 -8.38
CA PRO A 57 9.71 20.04 -9.66
C PRO A 57 11.07 20.53 -10.16
N THR A 58 11.73 19.72 -10.98
CA THR A 58 13.00 20.11 -11.62
C THR A 58 12.80 21.42 -12.43
N GLY A 59 13.79 22.32 -12.46
CA GLY A 59 13.65 23.59 -13.22
C GLY A 59 12.86 24.71 -12.54
N SER A 60 12.11 24.44 -11.46
CA SER A 60 11.42 25.45 -10.64
C SER A 60 12.36 26.40 -9.89
N GLY A 61 13.65 26.08 -9.83
CA GLY A 61 14.69 26.92 -9.23
C GLY A 61 15.12 26.53 -7.81
N LYS A 62 15.11 25.22 -7.50
CA LYS A 62 15.62 24.64 -6.23
C LYS A 62 16.97 25.21 -5.79
N THR A 63 17.92 25.36 -6.71
CA THR A 63 19.26 25.90 -6.43
C THR A 63 19.21 27.30 -5.81
N ALA A 64 18.30 28.17 -6.26
CA ALA A 64 18.14 29.51 -5.68
C ALA A 64 17.63 29.45 -4.23
N VAL A 65 16.75 28.50 -3.92
CA VAL A 65 16.26 28.26 -2.54
C VAL A 65 17.39 27.74 -1.66
N ILE A 66 18.15 26.74 -2.13
CA ILE A 66 19.31 26.17 -1.44
C ILE A 66 20.35 27.26 -1.14
N MET A 67 20.62 28.16 -2.08
CA MET A 67 21.57 29.27 -1.91
C MET A 67 21.06 30.38 -0.99
N SER A 68 19.74 30.63 -0.97
CA SER A 68 19.15 31.73 -0.18
C SER A 68 18.86 31.34 1.27
N ALA A 69 18.57 30.06 1.54
CA ALA A 69 18.31 29.53 2.88
C ALA A 69 19.41 29.89 3.91
N PRO A 70 20.71 29.74 3.63
CA PRO A 70 21.78 30.15 4.54
C PRO A 70 21.75 31.62 4.95
N PHE A 71 21.45 32.52 4.01
CA PHE A 71 21.29 33.95 4.29
C PHE A 71 20.08 34.19 5.18
N LEU A 72 18.93 33.63 4.80
CA LEU A 72 17.66 33.78 5.53
C LEU A 72 17.77 33.29 6.99
N LEU A 73 18.44 32.15 7.19
CA LEU A 73 18.64 31.54 8.50
C LEU A 73 19.87 32.07 9.23
N GLN A 74 20.63 32.98 8.62
CA GLN A 74 21.85 33.57 9.19
C GLN A 74 22.84 32.49 9.69
N ALA A 75 23.04 31.45 8.88
CA ALA A 75 23.89 30.32 9.24
C ALA A 75 25.37 30.74 9.38
N LYS A 76 26.17 30.03 10.19
CA LYS A 76 27.62 30.27 10.25
C LYS A 76 28.38 29.33 9.34
N ARG A 77 28.07 28.03 9.41
CA ARG A 77 28.64 27.00 8.53
C ARG A 77 27.55 26.10 7.97
N VAL A 78 27.61 25.89 6.67
CA VAL A 78 26.62 25.12 5.91
C VAL A 78 27.24 23.86 5.32
N LEU A 79 26.60 22.71 5.53
CA LEU A 79 26.87 21.49 4.79
C LEU A 79 25.81 21.32 3.70
N ILE A 80 26.24 21.10 2.46
CA ILE A 80 25.36 20.73 1.35
C ILE A 80 25.69 19.31 0.92
N ILE A 81 24.71 18.42 1.02
CA ILE A 81 24.80 17.02 0.62
C ILE A 81 24.14 16.87 -0.75
N THR A 82 24.85 16.26 -1.69
CA THR A 82 24.42 16.08 -3.07
C THR A 82 24.57 14.62 -3.52
N PRO A 83 23.74 14.12 -4.44
CA PRO A 83 23.72 12.69 -4.79
C PRO A 83 24.89 12.27 -5.69
N SER A 84 25.48 13.18 -6.47
CA SER A 84 26.49 12.84 -7.48
C SER A 84 27.63 13.86 -7.55
N ARG A 85 28.78 13.41 -8.08
CA ARG A 85 29.96 14.26 -8.31
C ARG A 85 29.64 15.46 -9.22
N LEU A 86 28.80 15.27 -10.24
CA LEU A 86 28.37 16.32 -11.17
C LEU A 86 27.59 17.44 -10.46
N VAL A 87 26.57 17.06 -9.68
CA VAL A 87 25.72 18.01 -8.93
C VAL A 87 26.56 18.77 -7.91
N ARG A 88 27.43 18.05 -7.20
CA ARG A 88 28.37 18.62 -6.21
C ARG A 88 29.23 19.74 -6.80
N SER A 89 29.91 19.49 -7.92
CA SER A 89 30.77 20.50 -8.56
C SER A 89 29.95 21.66 -9.12
N GLN A 90 28.76 21.41 -9.65
CA GLN A 90 27.88 22.48 -10.13
C GLN A 90 27.45 23.42 -8.99
N ILE A 91 26.97 22.85 -7.87
CA ILE A 91 26.55 23.62 -6.70
C ILE A 91 27.74 24.36 -6.08
N ALA A 92 28.90 23.72 -5.95
CA ALA A 92 30.09 24.37 -5.40
C ALA A 92 30.53 25.60 -6.23
N ASN A 93 30.52 25.47 -7.56
CA ASN A 93 30.84 26.59 -8.46
C ASN A 93 29.77 27.68 -8.45
N ASP A 94 28.48 27.34 -8.39
CA ASP A 94 27.40 28.34 -8.33
C ASP A 94 27.42 29.13 -7.01
N PHE A 95 27.73 28.47 -5.88
CA PHE A 95 27.86 29.11 -4.58
C PHE A 95 29.07 30.05 -4.47
N SER A 96 30.21 29.72 -5.08
CA SER A 96 31.44 30.52 -4.94
C SER A 96 31.29 31.91 -5.57
N GLU A 97 30.53 32.01 -6.66
CA GLU A 97 30.27 33.24 -7.40
C GLU A 97 28.85 33.80 -7.19
N LEU A 98 27.99 33.08 -6.49
CA LEU A 98 26.57 33.41 -6.33
C LEU A 98 25.84 33.63 -7.66
N ASN A 99 26.23 32.90 -8.71
CA ASN A 99 25.81 33.15 -10.09
C ASN A 99 24.29 33.14 -10.26
N THR A 100 23.60 32.14 -9.70
CA THR A 100 22.14 32.05 -9.75
C THR A 100 21.45 33.22 -9.03
N LEU A 101 21.90 33.60 -7.83
CA LEU A 101 21.29 34.69 -7.06
C LEU A 101 21.58 36.08 -7.68
N ASN A 102 22.77 36.27 -8.25
CA ASN A 102 23.12 37.47 -8.98
C ASN A 102 22.28 37.62 -10.26
N LYS A 103 22.06 36.54 -11.01
CA LYS A 103 21.23 36.53 -12.23
C LYS A 103 19.78 36.94 -11.98
N ILE A 104 19.23 36.61 -10.81
CA ILE A 104 17.84 36.96 -10.46
C ILE A 104 17.74 38.29 -9.69
N GLY A 105 18.83 39.04 -9.51
CA GLY A 105 18.81 40.29 -8.77
C GLY A 105 18.46 40.14 -7.28
N ALA A 106 18.80 39.00 -6.66
CA ALA A 106 18.41 38.71 -5.27
C ALA A 106 19.09 39.60 -4.22
N PHE A 107 20.01 40.49 -4.61
CA PHE A 107 20.79 41.30 -3.68
C PHE A 107 20.73 42.80 -3.98
N ARG A 108 20.59 43.62 -2.93
CA ARG A 108 20.61 45.10 -3.03
C ARG A 108 21.91 45.67 -3.59
N LYS A 109 23.01 44.97 -3.36
CA LYS A 109 24.36 45.36 -3.76
C LYS A 109 25.19 44.11 -4.04
N VAL A 110 26.25 44.26 -4.83
CA VAL A 110 27.21 43.18 -5.08
C VAL A 110 27.79 42.69 -3.74
N ILE A 111 27.73 41.38 -3.55
CA ILE A 111 28.25 40.70 -2.36
C ILE A 111 29.61 40.10 -2.71
N GLY A 112 30.52 40.02 -1.72
CA GLY A 112 31.80 39.34 -1.87
C GLY A 112 31.66 37.85 -2.17
N ARG A 113 32.78 37.19 -2.45
CA ARG A 113 32.82 35.74 -2.72
C ARG A 113 32.62 34.92 -1.44
N ILE A 114 31.88 33.82 -1.56
CA ILE A 114 31.72 32.82 -0.50
C ILE A 114 32.92 31.88 -0.53
N LYS A 115 33.46 31.54 0.65
CA LYS A 115 34.49 30.50 0.73
C LYS A 115 33.82 29.13 0.71
N VAL A 116 33.92 28.45 -0.42
CA VAL A 116 33.34 27.12 -0.64
C VAL A 116 34.43 26.06 -0.67
N LYS A 117 34.25 24.95 0.05
CA LYS A 117 35.07 23.74 -0.09
C LYS A 117 34.26 22.63 -0.73
N GLU A 118 34.75 22.14 -1.86
CA GLU A 118 34.25 20.93 -2.50
C GLU A 118 35.02 19.70 -1.97
N ILE A 119 34.30 18.73 -1.39
CA ILE A 119 34.89 17.55 -0.74
C ILE A 119 34.91 16.38 -1.72
N GLU A 120 36.08 16.11 -2.31
CA GLU A 120 36.27 15.06 -3.33
C GLU A 120 36.62 13.69 -2.74
N THR A 121 37.29 13.69 -1.60
CA THR A 121 37.77 12.52 -0.87
C THR A 121 37.18 12.47 0.53
N VAL A 122 37.37 11.35 1.22
CA VAL A 122 36.88 11.21 2.60
C VAL A 122 37.62 12.18 3.53
N ILE A 123 36.87 12.85 4.40
CA ILE A 123 37.40 13.84 5.35
C ILE A 123 38.12 13.12 6.50
N SER A 124 39.37 13.52 6.77
CA SER A 124 40.18 13.05 7.89
C SER A 124 40.08 13.97 9.11
N PHE A 125 40.62 13.55 10.26
CA PHE A 125 40.60 14.35 11.49
C PHE A 125 41.40 15.66 11.35
N ASP A 126 42.53 15.62 10.64
CA ASP A 126 43.40 16.79 10.42
C ASP A 126 42.74 17.85 9.51
N ASP A 127 41.76 17.46 8.70
CA ASP A 127 41.05 18.36 7.79
C ASP A 127 40.08 19.31 8.53
N VAL A 128 39.63 18.97 9.74
CA VAL A 128 38.54 19.69 10.44
C VAL A 128 38.91 21.15 10.74
N GLU A 129 40.17 21.42 11.13
CA GLU A 129 40.64 22.79 11.36
C GLU A 129 40.75 23.59 10.05
N GLU A 130 41.06 22.93 8.94
CA GLU A 130 41.04 23.58 7.62
C GLU A 130 39.61 23.92 7.20
N LEU A 131 38.65 23.02 7.45
CA LEU A 131 37.25 23.21 7.10
C LEU A 131 36.61 24.42 7.79
N LYS A 132 37.08 24.84 8.98
CA LYS A 132 36.60 26.05 9.66
C LYS A 132 36.82 27.34 8.86
N LYS A 133 37.71 27.34 7.87
CA LYS A 133 37.99 28.51 7.02
C LYS A 133 36.92 28.76 5.95
N TYR A 134 36.00 27.82 5.75
CA TYR A 134 34.99 27.84 4.70
C TYR A 134 33.59 28.08 5.27
N ASP A 135 32.79 28.87 4.55
CA ASP A 135 31.41 29.18 4.93
C ASP A 135 30.45 28.04 4.49
N VAL A 136 30.78 27.40 3.36
CA VAL A 136 29.98 26.33 2.74
C VAL A 136 30.87 25.15 2.39
N ILE A 137 30.44 23.95 2.77
CA ILE A 137 31.07 22.70 2.42
C ILE A 137 30.08 21.87 1.59
N VAL A 138 30.49 21.49 0.38
CA VAL A 138 29.66 20.70 -0.54
C VAL A 138 30.26 19.31 -0.68
N SER A 139 29.48 18.29 -0.35
CA SER A 139 29.97 16.91 -0.25
C SER A 139 28.99 15.91 -0.83
N ALA A 140 29.54 14.75 -1.23
CA ALA A 140 28.76 13.56 -1.46
C ALA A 140 28.71 12.72 -0.16
N PRO A 141 27.64 11.96 0.10
CA PRO A 141 27.49 11.17 1.32
C PRO A 141 28.69 10.26 1.63
N ASN A 142 29.25 9.61 0.60
CA ASN A 142 30.38 8.69 0.72
C ASN A 142 31.69 9.39 1.14
N SER A 143 31.78 10.71 1.01
CA SER A 143 32.96 11.47 1.41
C SER A 143 32.90 11.92 2.87
N ILE A 144 31.79 11.68 3.57
CA ILE A 144 31.61 12.01 5.00
C ILE A 144 31.88 10.79 5.90
N LYS A 145 31.82 9.55 5.37
CA LYS A 145 32.13 8.31 6.10
C LYS A 145 33.21 7.47 5.43
N VAL A 146 34.05 6.83 6.25
CA VAL A 146 35.10 5.90 5.81
C VAL A 146 34.58 4.46 5.66
N SER A 147 33.61 4.01 6.48
CA SER A 147 32.99 2.67 6.40
C SER A 147 31.74 2.55 7.29
N LYS A 148 31.02 1.40 7.27
CA LYS A 148 29.85 1.11 8.12
C LYS A 148 30.14 1.12 9.63
N SER A 149 31.41 1.10 10.05
CA SER A 149 31.85 1.01 11.44
C SER A 149 32.77 2.14 11.89
N ALA A 150 33.06 3.14 11.05
CA ALA A 150 33.92 4.27 11.39
C ALA A 150 33.13 5.48 11.88
N GLU A 151 33.62 6.13 12.94
CA GLU A 151 33.05 7.36 13.51
C GLU A 151 33.15 8.54 12.52
N ILE A 152 32.13 9.41 12.51
CA ILE A 152 32.19 10.67 11.77
C ILE A 152 33.21 11.58 12.50
N HIS A 153 34.29 11.94 11.81
CA HIS A 153 35.40 12.72 12.38
C HIS A 153 35.10 14.21 12.56
N ILE A 154 33.99 14.70 11.99
CA ILE A 154 33.55 16.09 12.12
C ILE A 154 32.65 16.20 13.36
N PRO A 155 32.85 17.15 14.28
CA PRO A 155 31.97 17.34 15.44
C PRO A 155 30.47 17.49 15.07
N ALA A 156 29.57 16.93 15.88
CA ALA A 156 28.13 16.96 15.61
C ALA A 156 27.51 18.38 15.57
N ASP A 157 28.14 19.34 16.23
CA ASP A 157 27.78 20.77 16.28
C ASP A 157 28.58 21.63 15.28
N PHE A 158 29.34 21.01 14.38
CA PHE A 158 30.18 21.72 13.43
C PHE A 158 29.36 22.50 12.39
N PHE A 159 28.16 22.05 12.04
CA PHE A 159 27.30 22.73 11.07
C PHE A 159 26.08 23.33 11.77
N ASP A 160 25.72 24.56 11.42
CA ASP A 160 24.47 25.18 11.88
C ASP A 160 23.31 24.84 10.95
N LEU A 161 23.62 24.52 9.69
CA LEU A 161 22.65 24.21 8.65
C LEU A 161 23.16 23.06 7.77
N VAL A 162 22.34 22.03 7.62
CA VAL A 162 22.53 20.94 6.67
C VAL A 162 21.44 21.02 5.60
N ILE A 163 21.85 21.10 4.34
CA ILE A 163 20.94 21.07 3.20
C ILE A 163 21.19 19.81 2.39
N ALA A 164 20.15 19.02 2.20
CA ALA A 164 20.13 17.81 1.40
C ALA A 164 19.45 18.11 0.06
N ASP A 165 20.21 18.16 -1.03
CA ASP A 165 19.62 18.19 -2.38
C ASP A 165 19.32 16.79 -2.88
N GLU A 166 18.25 16.63 -3.64
CA GLU A 166 17.67 15.34 -4.01
C GLU A 166 17.49 14.40 -2.80
N ALA A 167 16.89 14.95 -1.74
CA ALA A 167 16.69 14.27 -0.46
C ALA A 167 15.87 12.97 -0.54
N HIS A 168 15.30 12.59 -1.69
CA HIS A 168 14.79 11.24 -1.89
C HIS A 168 15.89 10.17 -1.76
N HIS A 169 17.17 10.50 -1.92
CA HIS A 169 18.29 9.62 -1.59
C HIS A 169 18.54 9.49 -0.08
N SER A 170 17.94 10.37 0.74
CA SER A 170 18.23 10.48 2.17
C SER A 170 17.79 9.28 3.02
N ALA A 171 16.87 8.48 2.52
CA ALA A 171 16.46 7.22 3.16
C ALA A 171 17.47 6.07 2.97
N SER A 172 18.57 6.29 2.23
CA SER A 172 19.70 5.37 2.27
C SER A 172 20.35 5.40 3.65
N GLU A 173 20.89 4.26 4.08
CA GLU A 173 21.48 4.08 5.42
C GLU A 173 22.51 5.18 5.73
N LEU A 174 23.31 5.56 4.74
CA LEU A 174 24.38 6.54 4.88
C LEU A 174 23.88 7.98 5.11
N TRP A 175 22.93 8.45 4.31
CA TRP A 175 22.35 9.79 4.48
C TRP A 175 21.59 9.90 5.79
N GLY A 176 20.77 8.89 6.12
CA GLY A 176 20.01 8.87 7.36
C GLY A 176 20.93 8.96 8.59
N GLN A 177 22.07 8.27 8.55
CA GLN A 177 23.10 8.38 9.60
C GLN A 177 23.74 9.78 9.64
N ILE A 178 24.03 10.42 8.51
CA ILE A 178 24.61 11.78 8.47
C ILE A 178 23.62 12.79 9.07
N LEU A 179 22.35 12.75 8.65
CA LEU A 179 21.29 13.61 9.17
C LEU A 179 21.05 13.35 10.67
N SER A 180 21.09 12.09 11.11
CA SER A 180 20.94 11.77 12.54
C SER A 180 22.12 12.27 13.38
N TYR A 181 23.34 12.21 12.83
CA TYR A 181 24.55 12.67 13.50
C TYR A 181 24.57 14.19 13.67
N PHE A 182 24.28 14.96 12.60
CA PHE A 182 24.18 16.42 12.65
C PHE A 182 22.78 16.90 13.07
N SER A 183 22.17 16.24 14.05
CA SER A 183 20.80 16.54 14.54
C SER A 183 20.68 17.89 15.25
N CYS A 184 21.79 18.47 15.70
CA CYS A 184 21.83 19.82 16.28
C CYS A 184 21.71 20.93 15.22
N ALA A 185 22.01 20.63 13.96
CA ALA A 185 21.89 21.59 12.86
C ALA A 185 20.44 21.72 12.40
N LYS A 186 20.05 22.89 11.90
CA LYS A 186 18.80 23.02 11.11
C LYS A 186 18.95 22.17 9.84
N GLN A 187 17.93 21.42 9.45
CA GLN A 187 18.01 20.50 8.31
C GLN A 187 16.95 20.82 7.26
N ILE A 188 17.38 21.12 6.03
CA ILE A 188 16.49 21.38 4.90
C ILE A 188 16.68 20.27 3.86
N LEU A 189 15.60 19.53 3.58
CA LEU A 189 15.57 18.41 2.66
C LEU A 189 14.82 18.84 1.40
N VAL A 190 15.54 19.08 0.30
CA VAL A 190 14.98 19.58 -0.97
C VAL A 190 14.91 18.44 -1.98
N THR A 191 13.76 18.22 -2.60
CA THR A 191 13.64 17.21 -3.67
C THR A 191 12.50 17.50 -4.64
N ALA A 192 12.54 16.89 -5.83
CA ALA A 192 11.39 16.90 -6.75
C ALA A 192 10.36 15.82 -6.43
N THR A 193 10.75 14.73 -5.74
CA THR A 193 9.91 13.56 -5.48
C THR A 193 10.14 13.08 -4.06
N PRO A 194 9.26 13.38 -3.08
CA PRO A 194 9.52 13.02 -1.69
C PRO A 194 9.27 11.54 -1.35
N TYR A 195 8.86 10.73 -2.34
CA TYR A 195 8.55 9.31 -2.23
C TYR A 195 9.56 8.46 -3.04
N ARG A 196 9.97 7.32 -2.49
CA ARG A 196 10.88 6.34 -3.13
C ARG A 196 10.15 5.08 -3.59
N ARG A 197 10.76 4.36 -4.55
CA ARG A 197 10.34 3.01 -4.98
C ARG A 197 10.35 1.95 -3.88
N ASP A 198 11.19 2.09 -2.86
CA ASP A 198 11.23 1.17 -1.71
C ASP A 198 10.30 1.60 -0.56
N HIS A 199 9.49 2.65 -0.78
CA HIS A 199 8.50 3.18 0.17
C HIS A 199 9.07 3.51 1.57
N LYS A 200 10.36 3.86 1.65
CA LYS A 200 10.96 4.40 2.87
C LYS A 200 10.73 5.90 2.95
N GLU A 201 10.34 6.34 4.14
CA GLU A 201 10.02 7.74 4.42
C GLU A 201 11.28 8.61 4.51
N ILE A 202 11.20 9.83 3.96
CA ILE A 202 12.16 10.91 4.26
C ILE A 202 11.76 11.51 5.60
N LYS A 203 12.59 11.35 6.63
CA LYS A 203 12.31 11.90 7.97
C LYS A 203 12.32 13.43 7.94
N GLY A 204 11.17 14.04 8.22
CA GLY A 204 11.01 15.48 8.33
C GLY A 204 9.59 15.94 8.02
N LYS A 205 9.29 17.20 8.34
CA LYS A 205 7.99 17.82 8.11
C LYS A 205 7.95 18.48 6.74
N PHE A 206 6.90 18.23 5.95
CA PHE A 206 6.66 18.99 4.72
C PHE A 206 6.39 20.47 5.04
N LEU A 207 7.29 21.35 4.59
CA LEU A 207 7.17 22.80 4.79
C LEU A 207 6.52 23.50 3.59
N TYR A 208 6.80 23.00 2.39
CA TYR A 208 6.29 23.58 1.16
C TYR A 208 6.28 22.54 0.04
N SER A 209 5.19 22.54 -0.72
CA SER A 209 5.02 21.69 -1.89
C SER A 209 4.57 22.52 -3.09
N TYR A 210 5.44 22.64 -4.07
CA TYR A 210 5.14 23.25 -5.37
C TYR A 210 4.87 22.13 -6.36
N THR A 211 3.70 22.11 -6.97
CA THR A 211 3.25 20.96 -7.75
C THR A 211 3.63 21.08 -9.24
N MET A 212 3.59 19.97 -10.00
CA MET A 212 3.85 20.04 -11.43
C MET A 212 2.77 20.86 -12.15
N THR A 213 1.50 20.71 -11.79
CA THR A 213 0.42 21.53 -12.38
C THR A 213 0.63 23.02 -12.12
N GLN A 214 1.13 23.42 -10.94
CA GLN A 214 1.49 24.81 -10.67
C GLN A 214 2.65 25.29 -11.56
N ALA A 215 3.69 24.47 -11.73
CA ALA A 215 4.82 24.80 -12.60
C ALA A 215 4.42 25.00 -14.07
N TYR A 216 3.42 24.26 -14.57
CA TYR A 216 2.83 24.49 -15.89
C TYR A 216 2.06 25.81 -15.96
N LYS A 217 1.19 26.07 -14.97
CA LYS A 217 0.41 27.32 -14.90
C LYS A 217 1.29 28.57 -14.83
N ASP A 218 2.41 28.48 -14.13
CA ASP A 218 3.38 29.59 -14.00
C ASP A 218 4.35 29.68 -15.19
N GLY A 219 4.19 28.86 -16.24
CA GLY A 219 5.03 28.88 -17.45
C GLY A 219 6.48 28.40 -17.25
N ILE A 220 6.77 27.76 -16.11
CA ILE A 220 8.09 27.18 -15.81
C ILE A 220 8.33 25.96 -16.70
N PHE A 221 7.28 25.17 -16.93
CA PHE A 221 7.26 24.09 -17.91
C PHE A 221 6.43 24.49 -19.13
N GLY A 222 7.00 24.31 -20.31
CA GLY A 222 6.32 24.38 -21.59
C GLY A 222 5.67 23.06 -21.96
N GLU A 223 4.85 23.11 -23.00
CA GLU A 223 4.10 21.96 -23.51
C GLU A 223 5.03 20.80 -23.91
N ILE A 224 4.55 19.58 -23.63
CA ILE A 224 5.16 18.33 -24.06
C ILE A 224 4.24 17.70 -25.10
N GLU A 225 4.83 17.29 -26.21
CA GLU A 225 4.17 16.54 -27.26
C GLU A 225 4.60 15.07 -27.17
N PHE A 226 3.63 14.18 -26.97
CA PHE A 226 3.86 12.74 -27.01
C PHE A 226 3.70 12.23 -28.44
N LEU A 227 4.72 11.55 -28.95
CA LEU A 227 4.77 10.97 -30.30
C LEU A 227 4.82 9.44 -30.16
N PRO A 228 3.66 8.76 -30.18
CA PRO A 228 3.61 7.30 -30.06
C PRO A 228 4.18 6.63 -31.31
N VAL A 229 5.00 5.60 -31.10
CA VAL A 229 5.57 4.77 -32.17
C VAL A 229 4.88 3.41 -32.21
N ASN A 230 4.28 3.06 -33.35
CA ASN A 230 3.68 1.75 -33.57
C ASN A 230 4.75 0.73 -33.98
N SER A 231 4.98 -0.29 -33.15
CA SER A 231 5.96 -1.35 -33.44
C SER A 231 5.30 -2.55 -34.15
N LEU A 232 5.00 -2.43 -35.45
CA LEU A 232 4.70 -3.60 -36.29
C LEU A 232 5.98 -4.39 -36.68
N GLY A 233 7.16 -3.95 -36.20
CA GLY A 233 8.49 -4.53 -36.44
C GLY A 233 9.46 -4.22 -35.29
N ASN A 234 10.75 -4.00 -35.57
CA ASN A 234 11.72 -3.65 -34.52
C ASN A 234 11.42 -2.25 -33.94
N ALA A 235 10.99 -2.23 -32.67
CA ALA A 235 10.65 -1.01 -31.93
C ALA A 235 11.80 0.02 -31.88
N ASP A 236 13.06 -0.41 -31.74
CA ASP A 236 14.18 0.52 -31.65
C ASP A 236 14.40 1.28 -32.94
N VAL A 237 14.33 0.58 -34.07
CA VAL A 237 14.51 1.19 -35.39
C VAL A 237 13.40 2.20 -35.66
N ALA A 238 12.17 1.87 -35.24
CA ALA A 238 11.04 2.77 -35.39
C ALA A 238 11.20 4.04 -34.53
N ILE A 239 11.64 3.91 -33.27
CA ILE A 239 11.95 5.06 -32.40
C ILE A 239 13.10 5.89 -33.00
N ALA A 240 14.17 5.26 -33.46
CA ALA A 240 15.33 5.97 -34.01
C ALA A 240 14.97 6.81 -35.24
N LYS A 241 14.20 6.24 -36.18
CA LYS A 241 13.75 6.95 -37.39
C LYS A 241 12.80 8.10 -37.08
N GLU A 242 11.87 7.92 -36.14
CA GLU A 242 10.98 9.02 -35.73
C GLU A 242 11.76 10.12 -35.01
N THR A 243 12.79 9.75 -34.24
CA THR A 243 13.70 10.70 -33.57
C THR A 243 14.46 11.57 -34.57
N GLU A 244 15.03 10.97 -35.61
CA GLU A 244 15.72 11.68 -36.69
C GLU A 244 14.77 12.62 -37.44
N LYS A 245 13.63 12.10 -37.90
CA LYS A 245 12.60 12.88 -38.61
C LYS A 245 12.22 14.13 -37.83
N GLN A 246 12.04 13.97 -36.52
CA GLN A 246 11.65 15.08 -35.67
C GLN A 246 12.80 16.07 -35.41
N PHE A 247 14.02 15.57 -35.27
CA PHE A 247 15.22 16.41 -35.16
C PHE A 247 15.43 17.28 -36.42
N LEU A 248 15.31 16.69 -37.61
CA LEU A 248 15.42 17.39 -38.88
C LEU A 248 14.34 18.46 -39.03
N LYS A 249 13.08 18.13 -38.70
CA LYS A 249 11.96 19.08 -38.71
C LYS A 249 12.18 20.29 -37.79
N ASP A 250 12.71 20.06 -36.58
CA ASP A 250 13.02 21.15 -35.65
C ASP A 250 14.18 22.02 -36.16
N LYS A 251 15.21 21.39 -36.72
CA LYS A 251 16.35 22.08 -37.33
C LYS A 251 15.94 22.94 -38.52
N GLU A 252 15.09 22.42 -39.41
CA GLU A 252 14.50 23.16 -40.55
C GLU A 252 13.65 24.35 -40.08
N SER A 253 12.97 24.21 -38.94
CA SER A 253 12.19 25.28 -38.31
C SER A 253 13.06 26.33 -37.58
N GLY A 254 14.40 26.23 -37.68
CA GLY A 254 15.34 27.14 -37.05
C GLY A 254 15.54 26.91 -35.54
N LEU A 255 15.07 25.78 -35.01
CA LEU A 255 15.19 25.46 -33.59
C LEU A 255 16.53 24.77 -33.29
N PHE A 256 17.19 25.20 -32.22
CA PHE A 256 18.41 24.55 -31.73
C PHE A 256 18.04 23.47 -30.71
N HIS A 257 17.47 22.38 -31.20
CA HIS A 257 17.09 21.22 -30.38
C HIS A 257 18.18 20.16 -30.39
N ARG A 258 18.28 19.41 -29.31
CA ARG A 258 19.19 18.27 -29.17
C ARG A 258 18.45 17.03 -28.71
N VAL A 259 18.96 15.88 -29.13
CA VAL A 259 18.41 14.56 -28.86
C VAL A 259 19.03 13.98 -27.59
N MET A 260 18.21 13.32 -26.79
CA MET A 260 18.66 12.44 -25.73
C MET A 260 17.94 11.10 -25.85
N VAL A 261 18.73 10.07 -26.14
CA VAL A 261 18.27 8.69 -26.18
C VAL A 261 18.50 8.09 -24.80
N ARG A 262 17.46 7.49 -24.22
CA ARG A 262 17.52 6.85 -22.91
C ARG A 262 17.26 5.36 -23.02
N THR A 263 18.04 4.59 -22.26
CA THR A 263 17.88 3.13 -22.15
C THR A 263 18.22 2.61 -20.75
N ALA A 264 17.83 1.36 -20.48
CA ALA A 264 17.87 0.76 -19.14
C ALA A 264 19.21 0.14 -18.75
N SER A 265 20.11 -0.13 -19.69
CA SER A 265 21.40 -0.77 -19.37
C SER A 265 22.52 -0.37 -20.32
N LYS A 266 23.77 -0.48 -19.87
CA LYS A 266 24.97 -0.19 -20.66
C LYS A 266 25.05 -1.04 -21.93
N LYS A 267 24.79 -2.35 -21.77
CA LYS A 267 24.70 -3.29 -22.90
C LYS A 267 23.70 -2.80 -23.95
N ARG A 268 22.55 -2.32 -23.49
CA ARG A 268 21.52 -1.81 -24.38
C ARG A 268 21.93 -0.49 -25.05
N ALA A 269 22.66 0.38 -24.36
CA ALA A 269 23.21 1.58 -24.97
C ALA A 269 24.20 1.25 -26.09
N ASP A 270 25.06 0.25 -25.91
CA ASP A 270 25.99 -0.20 -26.96
C ASP A 270 25.26 -0.76 -28.18
N GLU A 271 24.15 -1.48 -27.97
CA GLU A 271 23.26 -1.93 -29.05
C GLU A 271 22.60 -0.75 -29.76
N LEU A 272 22.10 0.23 -29.01
CA LEU A 272 21.42 1.40 -29.57
C LEU A 272 22.37 2.32 -30.34
N VAL A 273 23.64 2.44 -29.94
CA VAL A 273 24.65 3.17 -30.73
C VAL A 273 24.66 2.62 -32.17
N LYS A 274 24.72 1.28 -32.32
CA LYS A 274 24.68 0.63 -33.64
C LYS A 274 23.36 0.86 -34.36
N VAL A 275 22.23 0.75 -33.65
CA VAL A 275 20.91 0.99 -34.26
C VAL A 275 20.83 2.40 -34.86
N TYR A 276 21.26 3.43 -34.13
CA TYR A 276 21.24 4.80 -34.63
C TYR A 276 22.27 5.02 -35.75
N GLU A 277 23.48 4.46 -35.65
CA GLU A 277 24.51 4.55 -36.70
C GLU A 277 24.09 3.86 -38.01
N GLU A 278 23.39 2.72 -37.95
CA GLU A 278 22.99 1.94 -39.12
C GLU A 278 21.69 2.45 -39.76
N ASN A 279 20.84 3.18 -39.02
CA ASN A 279 19.48 3.52 -39.45
C ASN A 279 19.16 5.02 -39.49
N THR A 280 20.08 5.89 -39.05
CA THR A 280 19.91 7.36 -39.03
C THR A 280 21.23 8.06 -39.37
N GLU A 281 21.17 9.33 -39.73
CA GLU A 281 22.31 10.25 -39.93
C GLU A 281 22.64 11.04 -38.66
N LEU A 282 21.98 10.76 -37.53
CA LEU A 282 22.20 11.47 -36.26
C LEU A 282 23.59 11.17 -35.68
N CYS A 283 24.35 12.21 -35.34
CA CYS A 283 25.60 12.08 -34.61
C CYS A 283 25.33 12.04 -33.10
N LEU A 284 25.28 10.84 -32.53
CA LEU A 284 25.03 10.61 -31.10
C LEU A 284 26.26 10.02 -30.40
N LEU A 285 26.58 10.53 -29.20
CA LEU A 285 27.64 9.96 -28.36
C LEU A 285 27.09 9.29 -27.11
N LYS A 286 27.67 8.14 -26.73
CA LYS A 286 27.29 7.39 -25.52
C LYS A 286 27.89 8.04 -24.26
N ILE A 287 27.07 8.17 -23.22
CA ILE A 287 27.48 8.56 -21.86
C ILE A 287 26.92 7.54 -20.86
N ASP A 288 27.81 6.88 -20.13
CA ASP A 288 27.48 5.96 -19.03
C ASP A 288 28.49 6.09 -17.88
N SER A 289 28.24 5.40 -16.77
CA SER A 289 29.02 5.54 -15.53
C SER A 289 30.51 5.18 -15.64
N ASP A 290 30.91 4.47 -16.71
CA ASP A 290 32.29 4.03 -16.91
C ASP A 290 33.10 5.08 -17.69
N VAL A 291 32.44 6.07 -18.28
CA VAL A 291 33.07 7.19 -18.98
C VAL A 291 33.71 8.15 -17.97
N ALA A 292 34.97 8.52 -18.22
CA ALA A 292 35.69 9.43 -17.35
C ALA A 292 35.03 10.81 -17.29
N TYR A 293 35.07 11.47 -16.12
CA TYR A 293 34.41 12.77 -15.92
C TYR A 293 34.91 13.88 -16.87
N SER A 294 36.20 13.86 -17.23
CA SER A 294 36.77 14.76 -18.24
C SER A 294 36.12 14.58 -19.61
N GLU A 295 35.85 13.34 -19.99
CA GLU A 295 35.23 12.97 -21.27
C GLU A 295 33.74 13.31 -21.28
N ILE A 296 33.02 13.09 -20.17
CA ILE A 296 31.63 13.55 -20.01
C ILE A 296 31.54 15.07 -20.22
N ARG A 297 32.46 15.84 -19.61
CA ARG A 297 32.52 17.31 -19.81
C ARG A 297 32.81 17.69 -21.26
N ALA A 298 33.71 16.97 -21.92
CA ALA A 298 34.02 17.21 -23.33
C ALA A 298 32.79 16.96 -24.22
N THR A 299 32.10 15.84 -24.05
CA THR A 299 30.87 15.51 -24.80
C THR A 299 29.76 16.53 -24.54
N ILE A 300 29.59 16.99 -23.30
CA ILE A 300 28.65 18.08 -22.97
C ILE A 300 29.00 19.37 -23.72
N ASN A 301 30.28 19.72 -23.82
CA ASN A 301 30.70 20.91 -24.55
C ASN A 301 30.44 20.77 -26.05
N LYS A 302 30.72 19.61 -26.64
CA LYS A 302 30.37 19.30 -28.04
C LYS A 302 28.87 19.46 -28.29
N LEU A 303 28.04 18.97 -27.36
CA LEU A 303 26.59 19.09 -27.43
C LEU A 303 26.12 20.56 -27.41
N LYS A 304 26.72 21.38 -26.53
CA LYS A 304 26.42 22.83 -26.42
C LYS A 304 26.86 23.62 -27.66
N LEU A 305 28.02 23.28 -28.23
CA LEU A 305 28.54 23.90 -29.45
C LEU A 305 27.82 23.42 -30.72
N GLY A 306 27.13 22.29 -30.63
CA GLY A 306 26.41 21.69 -31.74
C GLY A 306 27.25 20.88 -32.70
N GLU A 307 28.39 20.37 -32.22
CA GLU A 307 29.23 19.42 -32.95
C GLU A 307 28.62 18.03 -33.00
N ILE A 308 27.67 17.73 -32.10
CA ILE A 308 26.89 16.49 -32.07
C ILE A 308 25.39 16.82 -31.94
N ASP A 309 24.54 15.93 -32.45
CA ASP A 309 23.08 16.09 -32.47
C ASP A 309 22.43 15.66 -31.15
N GLY A 310 23.09 14.76 -30.41
CA GLY A 310 22.56 14.24 -29.16
C GLY A 310 23.45 13.24 -28.45
N VAL A 311 22.87 12.58 -27.45
CA VAL A 311 23.57 11.65 -26.57
C VAL A 311 22.72 10.42 -26.26
N ILE A 312 23.35 9.26 -26.13
CA ILE A 312 22.73 8.01 -25.64
C ILE A 312 23.18 7.80 -24.19
N CYS A 313 22.23 7.63 -23.27
CA CYS A 313 22.53 7.60 -21.84
C CYS A 313 21.88 6.44 -21.07
N VAL A 314 22.59 5.98 -20.03
CA VAL A 314 22.13 4.96 -19.08
C VAL A 314 22.26 5.51 -17.68
N ASP A 315 21.13 5.76 -17.01
CA ASP A 315 21.02 6.27 -15.63
C ASP A 315 21.85 7.53 -15.29
N MET A 316 22.56 8.11 -16.27
CA MET A 316 23.43 9.27 -16.14
C MET A 316 22.95 10.42 -17.03
N MET A 317 23.24 11.65 -16.60
CA MET A 317 22.61 12.91 -17.06
C MET A 317 21.12 13.08 -16.69
N GLY A 318 20.57 12.10 -15.96
CA GLY A 318 19.26 12.18 -15.29
C GLY A 318 19.25 12.97 -13.97
N GLU A 319 20.40 13.30 -13.37
CA GLU A 319 20.55 14.10 -12.14
C GLU A 319 21.67 15.15 -12.34
N GLY A 320 21.42 16.45 -12.10
CA GLY A 320 22.45 17.50 -12.18
C GLY A 320 22.92 18.01 -13.54
N PHE A 321 22.30 17.62 -14.65
CA PHE A 321 22.62 18.18 -15.97
C PHE A 321 21.55 19.19 -16.38
N ASP A 322 21.96 20.44 -16.62
CA ASP A 322 21.08 21.52 -17.08
C ASP A 322 21.44 21.96 -18.50
N PHE A 323 20.61 21.58 -19.46
CA PHE A 323 20.74 21.99 -20.85
C PHE A 323 19.35 22.15 -21.50
N PRO A 324 18.78 23.37 -21.50
CA PRO A 324 17.41 23.65 -21.98
C PRO A 324 17.13 23.27 -23.44
N ASN A 325 18.19 23.14 -24.25
CA ASN A 325 18.10 22.78 -25.66
C ASN A 325 17.90 21.27 -25.89
N LEU A 326 18.02 20.43 -24.85
CA LEU A 326 17.50 19.07 -24.90
C LEU A 326 15.97 19.13 -25.02
N LYS A 327 15.46 18.81 -26.21
CA LYS A 327 14.04 18.93 -26.53
C LYS A 327 13.43 17.70 -27.17
N ILE A 328 14.26 16.76 -27.63
CA ILE A 328 13.79 15.51 -28.22
C ILE A 328 14.29 14.36 -27.34
N ALA A 329 13.34 13.67 -26.71
CA ALA A 329 13.60 12.55 -25.81
C ALA A 329 13.11 11.25 -26.45
N ALA A 330 14.06 10.37 -26.77
CA ALA A 330 13.78 9.04 -27.33
C ALA A 330 13.94 7.98 -26.24
N VAL A 331 12.86 7.26 -25.92
CA VAL A 331 12.83 6.30 -24.80
C VAL A 331 12.63 4.89 -25.32
N HIS A 332 13.72 4.11 -25.29
CA HIS A 332 13.75 2.69 -25.69
C HIS A 332 13.50 1.73 -24.52
N ALA A 333 13.35 2.27 -23.31
CA ALA A 333 12.92 1.55 -22.14
C ALA A 333 12.37 2.59 -21.16
N PRO A 334 11.04 2.74 -21.07
CA PRO A 334 10.43 3.52 -20.01
C PRO A 334 10.92 2.97 -18.67
N HIS A 335 11.24 3.85 -17.73
CA HIS A 335 11.55 3.37 -16.38
C HIS A 335 10.37 2.57 -15.87
N LYS A 336 10.62 1.54 -15.06
CA LYS A 336 9.58 0.81 -14.30
C LYS A 336 8.75 1.71 -13.38
N SER A 337 9.00 3.03 -13.33
CA SER A 337 8.23 3.97 -12.53
C SER A 337 8.08 5.31 -13.26
N LEU A 338 6.84 5.80 -13.30
CA LEU A 338 6.41 7.03 -13.97
C LEU A 338 7.25 8.23 -13.51
N GLU A 339 7.63 8.27 -12.23
CA GLU A 339 8.30 9.39 -11.56
C GLU A 339 9.66 9.73 -12.16
N VAL A 340 10.48 8.72 -12.48
CA VAL A 340 11.79 8.93 -13.13
C VAL A 340 11.58 9.45 -14.55
N THR A 341 10.56 8.94 -15.24
CA THR A 341 10.14 9.45 -16.54
C THR A 341 9.67 10.90 -16.45
N LEU A 342 8.96 11.30 -15.38
CA LEU A 342 8.50 12.68 -15.17
C LEU A 342 9.61 13.65 -14.80
N GLN A 343 10.53 13.26 -13.91
CA GLN A 343 11.70 14.08 -13.59
C GLN A 343 12.58 14.29 -14.82
N PHE A 344 12.69 13.25 -15.66
CA PHE A 344 13.36 13.29 -16.94
C PHE A 344 12.66 14.26 -17.89
N ILE A 345 11.37 14.07 -18.13
CA ILE A 345 10.52 14.94 -18.98
C ILE A 345 10.58 16.41 -18.54
N GLY A 346 10.49 16.69 -17.24
CA GLY A 346 10.57 18.04 -16.67
C GLY A 346 11.87 18.79 -17.01
N ARG A 347 12.93 18.09 -17.42
CA ARG A 347 14.17 18.73 -17.89
C ARG A 347 14.05 19.24 -19.31
N PHE A 348 13.29 18.56 -20.17
CA PHE A 348 13.07 18.93 -21.56
C PHE A 348 12.00 20.01 -21.70
N SER A 349 11.03 20.07 -20.79
CA SER A 349 9.96 21.06 -20.84
C SER A 349 10.39 22.49 -20.43
N ARG A 350 11.66 22.75 -20.10
CA ARG A 350 12.12 24.10 -19.71
C ARG A 350 11.98 25.14 -20.83
N THR A 351 11.63 26.38 -20.50
CA THR A 351 11.33 27.47 -21.46
C THR A 351 12.42 28.53 -21.59
N SER A 352 13.53 28.42 -20.83
CA SER A 352 14.52 29.49 -20.65
C SER A 352 15.64 29.58 -21.71
N GLY A 353 15.55 28.86 -22.83
CA GLY A 353 16.55 28.89 -23.91
C GLY A 353 16.14 29.77 -25.08
N SER A 354 17.11 30.23 -25.86
CA SER A 354 16.87 30.90 -27.15
C SER A 354 16.67 29.86 -28.26
N ASN A 355 15.75 30.12 -29.20
CA ASN A 355 15.46 29.26 -30.35
C ASN A 355 15.08 27.82 -29.96
N ILE A 356 14.26 27.67 -28.91
CA ILE A 356 13.70 26.38 -28.47
C ILE A 356 12.18 26.36 -28.62
N GLY A 357 11.61 25.17 -28.71
CA GLY A 357 10.19 24.92 -28.95
C GLY A 357 9.64 23.87 -27.98
N LYS A 358 8.51 23.25 -28.34
CA LYS A 358 7.87 22.19 -27.53
C LYS A 358 8.81 21.00 -27.35
N ALA A 359 8.80 20.44 -26.15
CA ALA A 359 9.52 19.20 -25.86
C ALA A 359 8.78 18.03 -26.49
N LYS A 360 9.50 17.06 -27.06
CA LYS A 360 8.93 15.92 -27.77
C LYS A 360 9.41 14.62 -27.15
N PHE A 361 8.46 13.74 -26.87
CA PHE A 361 8.71 12.47 -26.22
C PHE A 361 8.28 11.33 -27.14
N ILE A 362 9.23 10.48 -27.51
CA ILE A 362 9.06 9.41 -28.50
C ILE A 362 9.24 8.07 -27.77
N ALA A 363 8.21 7.24 -27.75
CA ALA A 363 8.23 5.91 -27.13
C ALA A 363 7.16 4.98 -27.70
N VAL A 364 7.30 3.67 -27.47
CA VAL A 364 6.25 2.69 -27.76
C VAL A 364 5.22 2.67 -26.63
N PRO A 365 3.91 2.80 -26.94
CA PRO A 365 2.84 2.82 -25.94
C PRO A 365 2.80 1.66 -24.93
N SER A 366 3.02 0.44 -25.41
CA SER A 366 2.89 -0.79 -24.62
C SER A 366 3.95 -0.93 -23.51
N GLU A 367 5.05 -0.16 -23.57
CA GLU A 367 6.16 -0.28 -22.62
C GLU A 367 6.03 0.67 -21.42
N ILE A 368 5.03 1.56 -21.40
CA ILE A 368 4.75 2.47 -20.26
C ILE A 368 3.88 1.72 -19.24
N GLU A 369 4.51 0.86 -18.45
CA GLU A 369 3.88 -0.27 -17.74
C GLU A 369 2.88 0.04 -16.60
N ILE A 370 2.57 1.30 -16.24
CA ILE A 370 1.86 1.54 -14.95
C ILE A 370 0.52 2.25 -15.03
N GLU A 371 0.24 3.11 -16.00
CA GLU A 371 -1.06 3.82 -16.08
C GLU A 371 -1.50 4.09 -17.53
N ALA A 372 -0.85 3.44 -18.48
CA ALA A 372 -1.12 3.49 -19.92
C ALA A 372 -2.62 3.33 -20.26
N GLU A 373 -3.32 2.37 -19.65
CA GLU A 373 -4.75 2.12 -19.94
C GLU A 373 -5.63 3.36 -19.71
N LYS A 374 -5.38 4.18 -18.67
CA LYS A 374 -6.14 5.43 -18.45
C LYS A 374 -5.76 6.54 -19.42
N ILE A 375 -4.52 6.51 -19.92
CA ILE A 375 -3.96 7.53 -20.82
C ILE A 375 -4.37 7.26 -22.28
N TYR A 376 -4.49 5.99 -22.68
CA TYR A 376 -4.84 5.58 -24.04
C TYR A 376 -6.35 5.51 -24.32
N ASP A 377 -7.18 5.33 -23.30
CA ASP A 377 -8.65 5.26 -23.44
C ASP A 377 -9.30 6.66 -23.49
N SER A 378 -8.50 7.72 -23.39
CA SER A 378 -8.95 9.11 -23.44
C SER A 378 -8.23 9.87 -24.56
N ASP A 379 -8.95 10.71 -25.33
CA ASP A 379 -8.40 11.77 -26.20
C ASP A 379 -7.63 12.86 -25.40
N ALA A 380 -7.15 12.53 -24.20
CA ALA A 380 -6.61 13.47 -23.25
C ALA A 380 -5.21 13.93 -23.63
N VAL A 381 -4.97 15.21 -23.45
CA VAL A 381 -3.69 15.83 -23.73
C VAL A 381 -2.69 15.38 -22.65
N TRP A 382 -1.62 14.69 -23.06
CA TRP A 382 -0.56 14.20 -22.17
C TRP A 382 0.02 15.30 -21.27
N SER A 383 0.00 16.56 -21.73
CA SER A 383 0.43 17.73 -20.94
C SER A 383 -0.43 18.02 -19.72
N GLU A 384 -1.66 17.47 -19.61
CA GLU A 384 -2.55 17.64 -18.46
C GLU A 384 -2.58 16.41 -17.55
N LEU A 385 -2.58 15.20 -18.13
CA LEU A 385 -2.64 13.95 -17.36
C LEU A 385 -1.41 13.72 -16.49
N ILE A 386 -0.22 13.86 -17.08
CA ILE A 386 1.05 13.60 -16.39
C ILE A 386 1.22 14.46 -15.13
N PRO A 387 1.05 15.80 -15.20
CA PRO A 387 1.16 16.63 -14.01
C PRO A 387 0.14 16.27 -12.94
N HIS A 388 -1.10 15.97 -13.34
CA HIS A 388 -2.16 15.62 -12.42
C HIS A 388 -1.87 14.33 -11.65
N MET A 389 -1.36 13.30 -12.33
CA MET A 389 -1.02 12.02 -11.69
C MET A 389 0.15 12.16 -10.71
N ASN A 390 1.15 12.97 -11.05
CA ASN A 390 2.25 13.26 -10.12
C ASN A 390 1.75 14.02 -8.88
N ASP A 391 0.89 15.01 -9.11
CA ASP A 391 0.33 15.83 -8.04
C ASP A 391 -0.57 15.00 -7.12
N GLN A 392 -1.35 14.04 -7.67
CA GLN A 392 -2.12 13.09 -6.87
C GLN A 392 -1.22 12.24 -5.96
N LYS A 393 -0.13 11.66 -6.49
CA LYS A 393 0.83 10.88 -5.69
C LYS A 393 1.49 11.71 -4.60
N LEU A 394 1.87 12.94 -4.91
CA LEU A 394 2.46 13.88 -3.96
C LEU A 394 1.48 14.26 -2.85
N MET A 395 0.25 14.61 -3.19
CA MET A 395 -0.79 14.96 -2.22
C MET A 395 -1.18 13.77 -1.34
N HIS A 396 -1.21 12.57 -1.92
CA HIS A 396 -1.46 11.33 -1.20
C HIS A 396 -0.36 11.07 -0.15
N GLU A 397 0.92 11.22 -0.49
CA GLU A 397 2.04 11.09 0.46
C GLU A 397 1.97 12.13 1.59
N ILE A 398 1.65 13.40 1.26
CA ILE A 398 1.50 14.47 2.26
C ILE A 398 0.36 14.11 3.23
N ASN A 399 -0.81 13.74 2.69
CA ASN A 399 -1.97 13.35 3.49
C ASN A 399 -1.69 12.13 4.37
N ASN A 400 -1.00 11.11 3.84
CA ASN A 400 -0.62 9.92 4.60
C ASN A 400 0.28 10.28 5.80
N ARG A 401 1.27 11.16 5.61
CA ARG A 401 2.12 11.61 6.71
C ARG A 401 1.38 12.46 7.72
N GLU A 402 0.47 13.32 7.29
CA GLU A 402 -0.37 14.08 8.21
C GLU A 402 -1.19 13.15 9.10
N VAL A 403 -1.81 12.12 8.53
CA VAL A 403 -2.54 11.10 9.31
C VAL A 403 -1.60 10.35 10.27
N ILE A 404 -0.44 9.89 9.79
CA ILE A 404 0.55 9.17 10.62
C ILE A 404 1.03 10.03 11.79
N ASN A 405 1.31 11.32 11.58
CA ASN A 405 1.78 12.23 12.61
C ASN A 405 0.73 12.52 13.69
N LYS A 406 -0.55 12.39 13.34
CA LYS A 406 -1.63 12.51 14.31
C LYS A 406 -1.73 11.25 15.18
N ILE A 407 -1.53 10.06 14.60
CA ILE A 407 -1.52 8.77 15.32
C ILE A 407 -0.43 8.75 16.39
N LYS A 408 -0.83 8.89 17.66
CA LYS A 408 0.08 8.97 18.80
C LYS A 408 0.05 7.68 19.61
N SER A 409 1.23 7.27 20.07
CA SER A 409 1.35 6.26 21.10
C SER A 409 0.79 6.82 22.41
N ILE A 410 -0.18 6.11 23.01
CA ILE A 410 -0.79 6.50 24.28
C ILE A 410 -0.40 5.55 25.43
N ARG A 411 0.00 4.32 25.09
CA ARG A 411 0.53 3.33 26.02
C ARG A 411 1.72 2.67 25.34
N SER A 412 2.87 2.65 26.01
CA SER A 412 4.07 2.03 25.48
C SER A 412 5.02 1.60 26.59
N ASP A 413 5.52 0.38 26.48
CA ASP A 413 6.45 -0.20 27.42
C ASP A 413 7.90 0.08 27.01
N GLY A 414 8.71 0.59 27.94
CA GLY A 414 10.17 0.70 27.81
C GLY A 414 10.67 1.23 26.46
N GLU A 415 11.34 0.35 25.71
CA GLU A 415 12.00 0.62 24.41
C GLU A 415 11.03 0.92 23.25
N TYR A 416 9.75 0.58 23.38
CA TYR A 416 8.77 0.73 22.29
C TYR A 416 8.29 2.18 22.10
N LYS A 417 8.64 3.11 23.01
CA LYS A 417 8.20 4.51 22.97
C LYS A 417 8.67 5.27 21.72
N ALA A 418 9.78 4.84 21.13
CA ALA A 418 10.37 5.47 19.95
C ALA A 418 9.74 4.99 18.62
N ILE A 419 8.83 4.01 18.66
CA ILE A 419 8.18 3.47 17.46
C ILE A 419 7.12 4.45 16.98
N SER A 420 7.16 4.78 15.68
CA SER A 420 6.12 5.54 14.98
C SER A 420 5.16 4.60 14.27
N ALA A 421 3.87 4.95 14.20
CA ALA A 421 2.88 4.19 13.46
C ALA A 421 3.16 4.12 11.94
N GLY A 422 3.98 5.03 11.40
CA GLY A 422 4.32 5.08 9.98
C GLY A 422 5.10 3.87 9.46
N ILE A 423 5.68 3.05 10.35
CA ILE A 423 6.40 1.84 9.96
C ILE A 423 5.47 0.65 9.71
N PHE A 424 4.22 0.70 10.19
CA PHE A 424 3.31 -0.42 10.09
C PHE A 424 2.68 -0.51 8.70
N LYS A 425 2.79 -1.69 8.11
CA LYS A 425 2.12 -2.04 6.86
C LYS A 425 1.37 -3.36 7.05
N PRO A 426 0.14 -3.36 7.59
CA PRO A 426 -0.66 -4.59 7.68
C PRO A 426 -0.90 -5.19 6.30
N PHE A 427 -0.95 -6.52 6.23
CA PHE A 427 -1.56 -7.20 5.09
C PHE A 427 -3.03 -6.81 5.01
N ALA A 428 -3.48 -6.34 3.85
CA ALA A 428 -4.82 -5.81 3.63
C ALA A 428 -5.89 -6.90 3.76
N HIS A 429 -6.27 -7.20 4.99
CA HIS A 429 -7.40 -8.05 5.32
C HIS A 429 -8.23 -7.39 6.42
N SER A 430 -9.49 -7.77 6.52
CA SER A 430 -10.37 -7.30 7.58
C SER A 430 -11.42 -8.36 7.86
N LYS A 431 -11.59 -8.69 9.13
CA LYS A 431 -12.85 -9.19 9.65
C LYS A 431 -13.79 -8.00 9.80
N ILE A 432 -15.05 -8.13 9.38
CA ILE A 432 -16.00 -7.01 9.32
C ILE A 432 -17.21 -7.31 10.19
N TYR A 433 -17.70 -6.31 10.90
CA TYR A 433 -18.90 -6.42 11.74
C TYR A 433 -19.83 -5.24 11.52
N ASP A 434 -21.13 -5.52 11.43
CA ASP A 434 -22.18 -4.54 11.56
C ASP A 434 -22.25 -4.06 13.01
N VAL A 435 -22.43 -2.76 13.21
CA VAL A 435 -22.50 -2.15 14.53
C VAL A 435 -23.80 -1.37 14.65
N PHE A 436 -24.65 -1.81 15.59
CA PHE A 436 -25.93 -1.15 15.89
C PHE A 436 -25.85 -0.23 17.12
N GLY A 437 -24.78 -0.36 17.92
CA GLY A 437 -24.50 0.47 19.08
C GLY A 437 -23.50 1.59 18.83
N GLU A 438 -23.04 2.21 19.91
CA GLU A 438 -21.89 3.12 19.88
C GLU A 438 -20.58 2.34 20.04
N VAL A 439 -19.52 2.81 19.39
CA VAL A 439 -18.17 2.27 19.58
C VAL A 439 -17.49 2.97 20.76
N ASP A 440 -16.93 2.17 21.66
CA ASP A 440 -16.15 2.61 22.80
C ASP A 440 -14.67 2.74 22.44
N TYR A 441 -14.26 3.95 22.06
CA TYR A 441 -12.85 4.30 21.84
C TYR A 441 -12.06 4.52 23.13
N SER A 442 -12.57 4.13 24.30
CA SER A 442 -11.78 4.04 25.53
C SER A 442 -11.32 2.60 25.82
N PHE A 443 -11.94 1.60 25.18
CA PHE A 443 -11.55 0.20 25.34
C PHE A 443 -10.09 -0.02 24.99
N GLN A 444 -9.31 -0.55 25.94
CA GLN A 444 -7.92 -0.94 25.76
C GLN A 444 -7.83 -2.46 25.70
N LEU A 445 -7.17 -2.98 24.66
CA LEU A 445 -6.86 -4.40 24.59
C LEU A 445 -5.82 -4.73 25.68
N HIS A 446 -6.14 -5.75 26.49
CA HIS A 446 -5.19 -6.38 27.41
C HIS A 446 -4.40 -7.47 26.67
N ASP A 447 -3.61 -8.25 27.41
CA ASP A 447 -2.89 -9.38 26.84
C ASP A 447 -3.88 -10.43 26.31
N PHE A 448 -3.54 -11.04 25.18
CA PHE A 448 -4.33 -12.11 24.57
C PHE A 448 -3.48 -13.38 24.54
N GLU A 449 -3.90 -14.38 25.30
CA GLU A 449 -3.10 -15.59 25.54
C GLU A 449 -1.67 -15.22 26.01
N ASN A 450 -0.63 -15.61 25.27
CA ASN A 450 0.76 -15.28 25.58
C ASN A 450 1.23 -13.96 24.94
N ALA A 451 0.42 -13.35 24.08
CA ALA A 451 0.75 -12.12 23.38
C ALA A 451 0.43 -10.89 24.25
N LYS A 452 1.48 -10.18 24.66
CA LYS A 452 1.39 -9.00 25.52
C LYS A 452 1.31 -7.71 24.73
N VAL A 453 0.43 -6.80 25.10
CA VAL A 453 0.32 -5.49 24.43
C VAL A 453 1.47 -4.59 24.88
N VAL A 454 2.43 -4.35 23.99
CA VAL A 454 3.64 -3.55 24.25
C VAL A 454 3.55 -2.10 23.78
N ASN A 455 2.66 -1.82 22.84
CA ASN A 455 2.37 -0.46 22.38
C ASN A 455 0.95 -0.34 21.85
N GLU A 456 0.37 0.85 22.02
CA GLU A 456 -0.96 1.20 21.57
C GLU A 456 -0.95 2.61 21.00
N PHE A 457 -1.42 2.71 19.76
CA PHE A 457 -1.54 3.97 19.05
C PHE A 457 -3.00 4.29 18.81
N ARG A 458 -3.37 5.54 19.06
CA ARG A 458 -4.71 6.05 18.79
C ARG A 458 -4.64 7.32 17.97
N GLU A 459 -5.67 7.48 17.15
CA GLU A 459 -5.98 8.76 16.53
C GLU A 459 -7.48 9.05 16.67
N PRO A 460 -7.86 10.08 17.44
CA PRO A 460 -9.27 10.42 17.67
C PRO A 460 -10.02 10.76 16.39
N ASP A 461 -9.39 11.40 15.39
CA ASP A 461 -10.08 11.85 14.18
C ASP A 461 -10.37 10.70 13.19
N THR A 462 -9.54 9.65 13.19
CA THR A 462 -9.60 8.58 12.17
C THR A 462 -10.34 7.34 12.62
N ASN A 463 -10.88 7.31 13.84
CA ASN A 463 -11.61 6.16 14.38
C ASN A 463 -10.82 4.86 14.34
N SER A 464 -9.50 4.96 14.48
CA SER A 464 -8.59 3.82 14.34
C SER A 464 -7.73 3.64 15.59
N ILE A 465 -7.52 2.38 15.95
CA ILE A 465 -6.63 1.96 17.04
C ILE A 465 -5.65 0.93 16.47
N VAL A 466 -4.38 1.07 16.79
CA VAL A 466 -3.33 0.13 16.40
C VAL A 466 -2.67 -0.43 17.65
N TYR A 467 -2.68 -1.75 17.81
CA TYR A 467 -1.99 -2.44 18.89
C TYR A 467 -0.77 -3.19 18.34
N LEU A 468 0.35 -3.06 19.03
CA LEU A 468 1.53 -3.90 18.85
C LEU A 468 1.62 -4.86 20.03
N LEU A 469 1.58 -6.15 19.73
CA LEU A 469 1.72 -7.22 20.71
C LEU A 469 3.06 -7.94 20.53
N LYS A 470 3.62 -8.44 21.62
CA LYS A 470 4.83 -9.24 21.67
C LYS A 470 4.51 -10.59 22.30
N GLU A 471 4.95 -11.67 21.66
CA GLU A 471 4.80 -13.02 22.16
C GLU A 471 6.14 -13.76 22.09
N ASP A 472 6.44 -14.55 23.11
CA ASP A 472 7.57 -15.47 23.07
C ASP A 472 7.08 -16.85 22.61
N VAL A 473 7.48 -17.25 21.41
CA VAL A 473 7.03 -18.46 20.72
C VAL A 473 8.15 -19.49 20.70
N LYS A 474 7.84 -20.72 21.12
CA LYS A 474 8.80 -21.83 21.05
C LYS A 474 9.05 -22.24 19.60
N PRO A 475 10.31 -22.33 19.13
CA PRO A 475 10.61 -22.85 17.80
C PRO A 475 10.09 -24.29 17.60
N LYS A 476 9.52 -24.58 16.43
CA LYS A 476 8.93 -25.91 16.15
C LYS A 476 9.92 -27.08 16.16
N TRP A 477 11.23 -26.81 16.07
CA TRP A 477 12.30 -27.80 15.96
C TRP A 477 13.04 -28.06 17.28
N ILE A 478 12.62 -27.45 18.39
CA ILE A 478 13.20 -27.68 19.72
C ILE A 478 12.14 -28.26 20.68
N THR A 479 12.56 -29.17 21.55
CA THR A 479 11.69 -29.80 22.56
C THR A 479 11.78 -29.11 23.92
N ASP A 480 12.83 -28.35 24.18
CA ASP A 480 13.06 -27.58 25.41
C ASP A 480 12.58 -26.11 25.23
N ASN A 481 12.29 -25.41 26.33
CA ASN A 481 11.88 -24.00 26.36
C ASN A 481 13.05 -23.04 26.65
N GLN A 482 14.29 -23.53 26.69
CA GLN A 482 15.49 -22.71 26.86
C GLN A 482 15.73 -21.70 25.73
N ILE A 483 15.18 -21.95 24.54
CA ILE A 483 15.27 -21.06 23.38
C ILE A 483 13.87 -20.70 22.94
N MET A 484 13.58 -19.40 22.92
CA MET A 484 12.31 -18.84 22.48
C MET A 484 12.56 -17.83 21.36
N ASN A 485 11.71 -17.85 20.34
CA ASN A 485 11.62 -16.77 19.37
C ASN A 485 10.76 -15.65 19.95
N THR A 486 11.09 -14.40 19.65
CA THR A 486 10.18 -13.29 19.89
C THR A 486 9.45 -12.96 18.59
N GLU A 487 8.12 -13.04 18.61
CA GLU A 487 7.25 -12.66 17.51
C GLU A 487 6.48 -11.39 17.86
N TYR A 488 6.24 -10.54 16.85
CA TYR A 488 5.44 -9.33 16.97
C TYR A 488 4.16 -9.47 16.16
N ASN A 489 3.04 -9.17 16.81
CA ASN A 489 1.71 -9.26 16.25
C ASN A 489 1.10 -7.86 16.15
N LEU A 490 0.47 -7.55 15.02
CA LEU A 490 -0.18 -6.28 14.78
C LEU A 490 -1.70 -6.47 14.78
N VAL A 491 -2.41 -5.62 15.50
CA VAL A 491 -3.88 -5.52 15.42
C VAL A 491 -4.25 -4.10 15.02
N VAL A 492 -5.05 -3.95 13.97
CA VAL A 492 -5.58 -2.66 13.53
C VAL A 492 -7.09 -2.72 13.58
N VAL A 493 -7.69 -1.83 14.36
CA VAL A 493 -9.15 -1.68 14.44
C VAL A 493 -9.53 -0.35 13.82
N TYR A 494 -10.50 -0.36 12.93
CA TYR A 494 -11.03 0.83 12.29
C TYR A 494 -12.55 0.77 12.24
N TYR A 495 -13.23 1.84 12.64
CA TYR A 495 -14.68 1.93 12.52
C TYR A 495 -15.09 2.98 11.49
N ASP A 496 -15.78 2.54 10.46
CA ASP A 496 -16.43 3.43 9.49
C ASP A 496 -17.75 3.94 10.06
N MET A 497 -17.74 5.16 10.58
CA MET A 497 -18.94 5.82 11.12
C MET A 497 -20.04 6.04 10.06
N VAL A 498 -19.68 6.23 8.79
CA VAL A 498 -20.64 6.52 7.72
C VAL A 498 -21.45 5.26 7.40
N HIS A 499 -20.75 4.14 7.28
CA HIS A 499 -21.36 2.85 6.90
C HIS A 499 -21.70 1.98 8.12
N LYS A 500 -21.35 2.40 9.33
CA LYS A 500 -21.52 1.66 10.60
C LYS A 500 -20.92 0.26 10.54
N LEU A 501 -19.69 0.15 10.06
CA LEU A 501 -18.96 -1.11 9.93
C LEU A 501 -17.65 -1.06 10.71
N LEU A 502 -17.44 -2.06 11.57
CA LEU A 502 -16.20 -2.26 12.32
C LEU A 502 -15.29 -3.22 11.54
N HIS A 503 -14.09 -2.74 11.24
CA HIS A 503 -13.02 -3.47 10.59
C HIS A 503 -11.96 -3.86 11.61
N ILE A 504 -11.60 -5.15 11.65
CA ILE A 504 -10.56 -5.68 12.52
C ILE A 504 -9.55 -6.46 11.67
N ASN A 505 -8.31 -5.98 11.67
CA ASN A 505 -7.11 -6.64 11.14
C ASN A 505 -6.33 -7.25 12.30
N SER A 506 -5.84 -8.47 12.17
CA SER A 506 -4.93 -9.04 13.17
C SER A 506 -3.92 -9.97 12.52
N SER A 507 -2.66 -9.93 12.94
CA SER A 507 -1.68 -10.98 12.61
C SER A 507 -2.06 -12.33 13.23
N ILE A 508 -2.66 -12.31 14.42
CA ILE A 508 -3.17 -13.48 15.13
C ILE A 508 -4.52 -13.86 14.50
N LYS A 509 -4.57 -14.95 13.74
CA LYS A 509 -5.74 -15.40 12.97
C LYS A 509 -6.69 -16.28 13.78
N LYS A 510 -7.07 -15.82 14.98
CA LYS A 510 -7.98 -16.51 15.90
C LYS A 510 -9.35 -15.82 15.95
N GLU A 511 -10.43 -16.57 15.80
CA GLU A 511 -11.81 -16.03 15.76
C GLU A 511 -12.17 -15.32 17.07
N GLU A 512 -11.64 -15.82 18.18
CA GLU A 512 -11.84 -15.36 19.54
C GLU A 512 -11.29 -13.96 19.76
N LEU A 513 -10.15 -13.64 19.16
CA LEU A 513 -9.59 -12.30 19.24
C LEU A 513 -10.48 -11.29 18.50
N TYR A 514 -11.00 -11.65 17.32
CA TYR A 514 -11.89 -10.78 16.56
C TYR A 514 -13.21 -10.54 17.31
N GLU A 515 -13.80 -11.60 17.87
CA GLU A 515 -15.03 -11.51 18.67
C GLU A 515 -14.81 -10.72 19.96
N LEU A 516 -13.72 -10.96 20.70
CA LEU A 516 -13.37 -10.20 21.91
C LEU A 516 -13.28 -8.70 21.61
N ILE A 517 -12.58 -8.32 20.54
CA ILE A 517 -12.44 -6.92 20.16
C ILE A 517 -13.80 -6.35 19.76
N ALA A 518 -14.59 -7.06 18.94
CA ALA A 518 -15.90 -6.57 18.51
C ALA A 518 -16.87 -6.40 19.70
N GLU A 519 -16.91 -7.36 20.62
CA GLU A 519 -17.77 -7.35 21.79
C GLU A 519 -17.41 -6.22 22.76
N LYS A 520 -16.12 -6.04 23.07
CA LYS A 520 -15.67 -5.03 24.03
C LYS A 520 -15.66 -3.63 23.43
N MET A 521 -15.44 -3.49 22.13
CA MET A 521 -15.48 -2.18 21.48
C MET A 521 -16.89 -1.68 21.20
N VAL A 522 -17.91 -2.53 21.14
CA VAL A 522 -19.29 -2.08 20.87
C VAL A 522 -20.07 -2.03 22.18
N LYS A 523 -20.49 -0.83 22.61
CA LYS A 523 -21.28 -0.66 23.84
C LYS A 523 -22.54 -1.52 23.79
N ASN A 524 -22.79 -2.24 24.89
CA ASN A 524 -23.88 -3.22 25.02
C ASN A 524 -23.81 -4.43 24.07
N GLY A 525 -22.65 -4.70 23.46
CA GLY A 525 -22.42 -5.90 22.63
C GLY A 525 -23.32 -5.98 21.39
N LYS A 526 -23.82 -4.86 20.87
CA LYS A 526 -24.76 -4.83 19.73
C LYS A 526 -24.03 -4.82 18.38
N TYR A 527 -23.43 -5.95 18.03
CA TYR A 527 -22.70 -6.14 16.77
C TYR A 527 -23.11 -7.45 16.08
N LYS A 528 -22.76 -7.61 14.80
CA LYS A 528 -23.08 -8.80 14.00
C LYS A 528 -22.06 -9.03 12.89
N ARG A 529 -21.73 -10.29 12.57
CA ARG A 529 -20.95 -10.64 11.37
C ARG A 529 -21.67 -10.24 10.08
N ILE A 530 -20.91 -9.84 9.06
CA ILE A 530 -21.44 -9.55 7.72
C ILE A 530 -21.66 -10.86 6.96
N PRO A 531 -22.88 -11.12 6.47
CA PRO A 531 -23.16 -12.33 5.67
C PRO A 531 -22.36 -12.36 4.37
N SER A 532 -22.01 -13.55 3.89
CA SER A 532 -21.20 -13.74 2.68
C SER A 532 -21.86 -13.16 1.43
N SER A 533 -23.20 -13.19 1.37
CA SER A 533 -24.01 -12.57 0.31
C SER A 533 -23.83 -11.04 0.19
N TYR A 534 -23.39 -10.38 1.26
CA TYR A 534 -23.06 -8.96 1.27
C TYR A 534 -21.59 -8.74 0.88
N LEU A 535 -20.70 -9.65 1.26
CA LEU A 535 -19.28 -9.55 0.99
C LEU A 535 -18.93 -9.67 -0.50
N LYS A 536 -19.69 -10.43 -1.29
CA LYS A 536 -19.49 -10.49 -2.76
C LYS A 536 -19.49 -9.11 -3.43
N ARG A 537 -20.10 -8.12 -2.77
CA ARG A 537 -20.22 -6.76 -3.30
C ARG A 537 -18.87 -6.06 -3.44
N VAL A 538 -17.80 -6.58 -2.84
CA VAL A 538 -16.44 -6.08 -3.05
C VAL A 538 -15.97 -6.18 -4.50
N TYR A 539 -16.61 -7.00 -5.34
CA TYR A 539 -16.32 -7.08 -6.78
C TYR A 539 -17.09 -6.05 -7.63
N ARG A 540 -17.94 -5.23 -7.02
CA ARG A 540 -18.78 -4.27 -7.74
C ARG A 540 -17.92 -3.28 -8.52
N ASN A 541 -18.31 -3.03 -9.77
CA ASN A 541 -17.66 -2.09 -10.70
C ASN A 541 -16.19 -2.42 -11.05
N MET A 542 -15.64 -3.52 -10.54
CA MET A 542 -14.33 -3.99 -10.99
C MET A 542 -14.44 -4.42 -12.46
N LYS A 543 -13.51 -3.93 -13.28
CA LYS A 543 -13.38 -4.30 -14.69
C LYS A 543 -12.33 -5.38 -14.86
N SER A 544 -12.46 -6.16 -15.93
CA SER A 544 -11.50 -7.21 -16.31
C SER A 544 -11.22 -8.20 -15.16
N ILE A 545 -12.29 -8.64 -14.48
CA ILE A 545 -12.21 -9.53 -13.33
C ILE A 545 -11.71 -10.90 -13.79
N ASP A 546 -10.61 -11.36 -13.19
CA ASP A 546 -10.10 -12.72 -13.36
C ASP A 546 -9.97 -13.40 -11.99
N PHE A 547 -10.78 -14.44 -11.78
CA PHE A 547 -10.71 -15.25 -10.57
C PHE A 547 -9.55 -16.22 -10.64
N PHE A 548 -8.80 -16.32 -9.55
CA PHE A 548 -7.67 -17.23 -9.43
C PHE A 548 -7.76 -18.23 -8.26
N ASN A 549 -8.69 -18.01 -7.34
CA ASN A 549 -9.02 -18.98 -6.30
C ASN A 549 -10.52 -18.90 -6.01
N ILE A 550 -11.22 -20.03 -6.09
CA ILE A 550 -12.63 -20.15 -5.72
C ILE A 550 -12.78 -21.41 -4.85
N GLY A 551 -13.29 -21.21 -3.65
CA GLY A 551 -13.75 -22.27 -2.76
C GLY A 551 -15.26 -22.43 -2.86
N LEU A 552 -15.69 -23.66 -3.06
CA LEU A 552 -17.07 -24.08 -3.18
C LEU A 552 -17.40 -25.02 -2.03
N LYS A 553 -18.53 -24.81 -1.35
CA LYS A 553 -19.09 -25.78 -0.41
C LYS A 553 -20.17 -26.60 -1.09
N SER A 554 -20.25 -27.88 -0.78
CA SER A 554 -21.32 -28.75 -1.27
C SER A 554 -22.63 -28.45 -0.55
N GLY A 555 -23.69 -28.26 -1.33
CA GLY A 555 -25.07 -28.24 -0.84
C GLY A 555 -25.60 -29.63 -0.54
N ILE A 556 -24.96 -30.70 -1.02
CA ILE A 556 -25.42 -32.06 -0.83
C ILE A 556 -24.48 -32.80 0.12
N ASN A 557 -25.01 -33.23 1.26
CA ASN A 557 -24.31 -34.14 2.14
C ASN A 557 -24.39 -35.57 1.59
N SER A 558 -23.28 -36.11 1.09
CA SER A 558 -23.20 -37.47 0.56
C SER A 558 -21.82 -38.06 0.80
N SER A 559 -21.74 -39.29 1.30
CA SER A 559 -20.49 -40.00 1.56
C SER A 559 -19.59 -40.24 0.33
N LYS A 560 -20.11 -39.97 -0.88
CA LYS A 560 -19.37 -40.10 -2.15
C LYS A 560 -18.99 -38.76 -2.78
N LYS A 561 -19.40 -37.63 -2.21
CA LYS A 561 -19.09 -36.29 -2.72
C LYS A 561 -18.27 -35.51 -1.69
N GLU A 562 -17.44 -34.61 -2.18
CA GLU A 562 -16.65 -33.72 -1.34
C GLU A 562 -17.51 -32.62 -0.70
N ASP A 563 -17.27 -32.34 0.58
CA ASP A 563 -17.96 -31.25 1.31
C ASP A 563 -17.45 -29.86 0.93
N TYR A 564 -16.19 -29.80 0.48
CA TYR A 564 -15.52 -28.57 0.06
C TYR A 564 -14.62 -28.83 -1.15
N ARG A 565 -14.65 -27.92 -2.12
CA ARG A 565 -13.82 -27.97 -3.33
C ARG A 565 -13.12 -26.64 -3.52
N ILE A 566 -11.79 -26.67 -3.70
CA ILE A 566 -10.99 -25.49 -4.03
C ILE A 566 -10.49 -25.62 -5.46
N ILE A 567 -10.73 -24.58 -6.26
CA ILE A 567 -10.22 -24.46 -7.63
C ILE A 567 -9.26 -23.27 -7.66
N ALA A 568 -7.99 -23.53 -7.96
CA ALA A 568 -6.94 -22.53 -8.00
C ALA A 568 -6.17 -22.57 -9.34
N GLY A 569 -5.78 -21.42 -9.87
CA GLY A 569 -5.17 -21.28 -11.19
C GLY A 569 -5.56 -19.96 -11.86
N GLN A 570 -5.16 -19.72 -13.10
CA GLN A 570 -5.63 -18.54 -13.84
C GLN A 570 -6.99 -18.83 -14.50
N GLY A 571 -7.97 -17.91 -14.41
CA GLY A 571 -9.26 -18.12 -15.08
C GLY A 571 -10.13 -19.21 -14.49
N VAL A 572 -10.03 -19.52 -13.20
CA VAL A 572 -10.73 -20.68 -12.58
C VAL A 572 -12.24 -20.58 -12.63
N HIS A 573 -12.78 -19.37 -12.77
CA HIS A 573 -14.21 -19.14 -12.94
C HIS A 573 -14.77 -19.88 -14.16
N LYS A 574 -13.99 -20.08 -15.22
CA LYS A 574 -14.40 -20.80 -16.44
C LYS A 574 -14.77 -22.27 -16.21
N ALA A 575 -14.36 -22.86 -15.08
CA ALA A 575 -14.75 -24.21 -14.70
C ALA A 575 -16.18 -24.29 -14.10
N LEU A 576 -16.80 -23.16 -13.76
CA LEU A 576 -18.10 -23.09 -13.09
C LEU A 576 -19.26 -23.17 -14.09
N THR A 577 -19.56 -24.38 -14.54
CA THR A 577 -20.74 -24.66 -15.37
C THR A 577 -22.04 -24.47 -14.56
N GLU A 578 -23.19 -24.38 -15.24
CA GLU A 578 -24.50 -24.32 -14.56
C GLU A 578 -24.75 -25.53 -13.63
N GLU A 579 -24.17 -26.69 -13.93
CA GLU A 579 -24.28 -27.91 -13.11
C GLU A 579 -23.56 -27.76 -11.75
N TYR A 580 -22.48 -26.99 -11.68
CA TYR A 580 -21.89 -26.63 -10.39
C TYR A 580 -22.86 -25.79 -9.55
N GLY A 581 -23.60 -24.88 -10.18
CA GLY A 581 -24.57 -24.02 -9.48
C GLY A 581 -25.75 -24.77 -8.86
N SER A 582 -26.06 -26.00 -9.28
CA SER A 582 -27.11 -26.82 -8.68
C SER A 582 -26.63 -27.65 -7.49
N THR A 583 -25.31 -27.78 -7.29
CA THR A 583 -24.72 -28.68 -6.30
C THR A 583 -23.83 -27.96 -5.29
N PHE A 584 -23.25 -26.82 -5.67
CA PHE A 584 -22.32 -26.07 -4.85
C PHE A 584 -22.78 -24.64 -4.62
N PHE A 585 -22.29 -24.07 -3.52
CA PHE A 585 -22.42 -22.66 -3.20
C PHE A 585 -21.05 -22.02 -2.94
N ARG A 586 -21.02 -20.68 -3.01
CA ARG A 586 -19.80 -19.89 -2.83
C ARG A 586 -19.32 -19.97 -1.38
N GLY A 587 -18.13 -20.52 -1.15
CA GLY A 587 -17.49 -20.54 0.16
C GLY A 587 -16.50 -19.39 0.35
N HIS A 588 -15.51 -19.31 -0.55
CA HIS A 588 -14.59 -18.17 -0.63
C HIS A 588 -14.25 -17.88 -2.10
N SER A 589 -13.78 -16.67 -2.36
CA SER A 589 -13.26 -16.35 -3.69
C SER A 589 -12.18 -15.28 -3.61
N MET A 590 -11.31 -15.26 -4.62
CA MET A 590 -10.30 -14.24 -4.83
C MET A 590 -10.17 -13.96 -6.32
N ALA A 591 -10.22 -12.67 -6.68
CA ALA A 591 -10.08 -12.20 -8.05
C ALA A 591 -9.16 -10.99 -8.15
N GLY A 592 -8.54 -10.83 -9.31
CA GLY A 592 -7.83 -9.62 -9.72
C GLY A 592 -8.66 -8.83 -10.72
N GLY A 593 -8.50 -7.52 -10.75
CA GLY A 593 -9.15 -6.66 -11.73
C GLY A 593 -8.76 -5.20 -11.55
N THR A 594 -9.49 -4.30 -12.21
CA THR A 594 -9.28 -2.85 -12.09
C THR A 594 -10.51 -2.20 -11.47
N ASP A 595 -10.34 -1.65 -10.27
CA ASP A 595 -11.34 -0.83 -9.59
C ASP A 595 -11.25 0.64 -10.07
N PRO A 596 -12.39 1.35 -10.28
CA PRO A 596 -12.36 2.74 -10.73
C PRO A 596 -11.68 3.71 -9.76
N GLU A 597 -11.78 3.45 -8.45
CA GLU A 597 -11.28 4.31 -7.37
C GLU A 597 -9.86 3.89 -6.95
N LEU A 598 -9.62 2.59 -6.80
CA LEU A 598 -8.36 2.03 -6.28
C LEU A 598 -7.37 1.58 -7.37
N GLY A 599 -7.78 1.56 -8.63
CA GLY A 599 -6.96 1.07 -9.75
C GLY A 599 -6.82 -0.45 -9.75
N LYS A 600 -5.66 -0.95 -10.21
CA LYS A 600 -5.42 -2.40 -10.29
C LYS A 600 -5.35 -3.00 -8.88
N ILE A 601 -6.25 -3.93 -8.59
CA ILE A 601 -6.42 -4.48 -7.24
C ILE A 601 -6.76 -5.96 -7.30
N THR A 602 -6.48 -6.66 -6.21
CA THR A 602 -7.07 -7.97 -5.95
C THR A 602 -8.05 -7.86 -4.81
N MET A 603 -9.17 -8.55 -4.89
CA MET A 603 -10.16 -8.61 -3.83
C MET A 603 -10.54 -10.05 -3.61
N GLY A 604 -10.77 -10.42 -2.36
CA GLY A 604 -11.29 -11.71 -1.98
C GLY A 604 -12.15 -11.61 -0.75
N TYR A 605 -13.04 -12.58 -0.59
CA TYR A 605 -13.89 -12.68 0.57
C TYR A 605 -14.15 -14.15 0.94
N SER A 606 -14.56 -14.38 2.19
CA SER A 606 -15.00 -15.68 2.68
C SER A 606 -16.20 -15.58 3.63
N ALA A 607 -16.92 -16.68 3.81
CA ALA A 607 -18.12 -16.75 4.65
C ALA A 607 -17.90 -16.34 6.12
N GLY A 608 -16.66 -16.39 6.62
CA GLY A 608 -16.31 -15.88 7.94
C GLY A 608 -16.23 -14.36 8.01
N SER A 609 -17.12 -13.58 7.37
CA SER A 609 -17.12 -12.10 7.43
C SER A 609 -15.76 -11.45 7.14
N LYS A 610 -14.98 -12.03 6.23
CA LYS A 610 -13.59 -11.62 5.96
C LYS A 610 -13.44 -11.16 4.53
N VAL A 611 -12.76 -10.04 4.34
CA VAL A 611 -12.34 -9.51 3.04
C VAL A 611 -10.83 -9.32 3.05
N TRP A 612 -10.16 -9.52 1.91
CA TRP A 612 -8.74 -9.23 1.78
C TRP A 612 -8.33 -8.82 0.37
N SER A 613 -7.16 -8.20 0.27
CA SER A 613 -6.43 -7.85 -0.93
C SER A 613 -4.98 -8.30 -0.77
N ASN A 614 -4.35 -8.77 -1.84
CA ASN A 614 -2.96 -9.19 -1.83
C ASN A 614 -2.00 -7.97 -1.87
N ALA A 615 -2.04 -7.15 -0.82
CA ALA A 615 -1.25 -5.94 -0.67
C ALA A 615 -0.89 -5.70 0.80
N TYR A 616 0.28 -5.09 1.03
CA TYR A 616 0.67 -4.54 2.32
C TYR A 616 0.53 -3.03 2.24
N LEU A 617 -0.38 -2.46 3.04
CA LEU A 617 -0.79 -1.05 2.96
C LEU A 617 -0.33 -0.31 4.21
N GLN A 618 0.11 0.95 4.08
CA GLN A 618 0.30 1.79 5.28
C GLN A 618 -1.05 2.02 5.97
N ILE A 619 -1.04 2.34 7.27
CA ILE A 619 -2.28 2.54 8.05
C ILE A 619 -3.29 3.48 7.36
N PRO A 620 -2.91 4.65 6.81
CA PRO A 620 -3.85 5.52 6.10
C PRO A 620 -4.48 4.84 4.86
N ASP A 621 -3.67 4.14 4.06
CA ASP A 621 -4.13 3.43 2.86
C ASP A 621 -5.04 2.25 3.22
N TYR A 622 -4.70 1.54 4.30
CA TYR A 622 -5.53 0.48 4.85
C TYR A 622 -6.92 1.01 5.27
N ILE A 623 -6.96 2.17 5.94
CA ILE A 623 -8.22 2.84 6.32
C ILE A 623 -9.02 3.24 5.06
N MET A 624 -8.37 3.78 4.03
CA MET A 624 -9.05 4.09 2.76
C MET A 624 -9.61 2.85 2.06
N TRP A 625 -8.83 1.77 2.05
CA TRP A 625 -9.29 0.47 1.54
C TRP A 625 -10.49 -0.05 2.34
N CYS A 626 -10.47 0.03 3.67
CA CYS A 626 -11.62 -0.33 4.52
C CYS A 626 -12.86 0.52 4.21
N LYS A 627 -12.72 1.84 4.04
CA LYS A 627 -13.83 2.73 3.64
C LYS A 627 -14.43 2.32 2.30
N HIS A 628 -13.58 2.00 1.33
CA HIS A 628 -14.03 1.51 0.03
C HIS A 628 -14.79 0.18 0.19
N VAL A 629 -14.24 -0.80 0.91
CA VAL A 629 -14.92 -2.08 1.20
C VAL A 629 -16.27 -1.85 1.90
N SER A 630 -16.33 -0.95 2.88
CA SER A 630 -17.56 -0.57 3.58
C SER A 630 -18.63 -0.01 2.65
N LYS A 631 -18.25 0.91 1.76
CA LYS A 631 -19.12 1.48 0.72
C LYS A 631 -19.67 0.39 -0.21
N GLN A 632 -18.81 -0.53 -0.66
CA GLN A 632 -19.22 -1.64 -1.53
C GLN A 632 -20.22 -2.57 -0.85
N ILE A 633 -19.97 -2.93 0.42
CA ILE A 633 -20.85 -3.80 1.22
C ILE A 633 -22.22 -3.16 1.44
N ARG A 634 -22.29 -1.85 1.70
CA ARG A 634 -23.56 -1.14 1.99
C ARG A 634 -24.38 -0.80 0.75
N ASP A 635 -23.77 -0.70 -0.43
CA ASP A 635 -24.51 -0.51 -1.66
C ASP A 635 -25.40 -1.74 -1.96
N LYS A 636 -26.69 -1.50 -2.18
CA LYS A 636 -27.72 -2.54 -2.38
C LYS A 636 -27.92 -2.91 -3.84
N SER A 637 -27.29 -2.23 -4.80
CA SER A 637 -27.48 -2.59 -6.21
C SER A 637 -26.93 -3.99 -6.48
N ILE A 638 -27.53 -4.66 -7.48
CA ILE A 638 -27.14 -6.02 -7.88
C ILE A 638 -25.70 -6.02 -8.39
N VAL A 639 -24.93 -7.01 -7.96
CA VAL A 639 -23.54 -7.23 -8.39
C VAL A 639 -23.51 -8.40 -9.36
N LYS A 640 -23.03 -8.15 -10.56
CA LYS A 640 -22.69 -9.16 -11.57
C LYS A 640 -21.22 -9.01 -11.91
N THR A 641 -20.47 -10.10 -11.84
CA THR A 641 -19.04 -10.08 -12.21
C THR A 641 -18.86 -10.14 -13.72
N GLY A 642 -19.88 -10.57 -14.46
CA GLY A 642 -19.78 -10.76 -15.91
C GLY A 642 -18.94 -11.98 -16.27
N THR A 643 -18.82 -12.94 -15.34
CA THR A 643 -18.06 -14.18 -15.49
C THR A 643 -18.92 -15.37 -15.07
N GLU A 644 -18.50 -16.60 -15.37
CA GLU A 644 -19.17 -17.83 -14.98
C GLU A 644 -19.26 -18.02 -13.45
N PHE A 645 -18.57 -17.19 -12.66
CA PHE A 645 -18.79 -17.09 -11.22
C PHE A 645 -20.26 -16.79 -10.89
N ASP A 646 -20.95 -16.02 -11.73
CA ASP A 646 -22.36 -15.67 -11.60
C ASP A 646 -23.31 -16.89 -11.72
N ASN A 647 -22.84 -18.05 -12.17
CA ASN A 647 -23.63 -19.29 -12.25
C ASN A 647 -23.82 -19.98 -10.90
N VAL A 648 -22.93 -19.73 -9.94
CA VAL A 648 -23.03 -20.32 -8.59
C VAL A 648 -23.94 -19.44 -7.73
N PRO A 649 -25.00 -20.00 -7.12
CA PRO A 649 -25.96 -19.22 -6.35
C PRO A 649 -25.34 -18.59 -5.10
N ASP A 650 -25.96 -17.49 -4.67
CA ASP A 650 -25.63 -16.84 -3.40
C ASP A 650 -26.42 -17.43 -2.24
N THR A 651 -25.91 -17.17 -1.05
CA THR A 651 -26.61 -17.43 0.20
C THR A 651 -27.71 -16.41 0.47
N GLU A 652 -28.75 -16.82 1.17
CA GLU A 652 -29.76 -15.90 1.70
C GLU A 652 -29.53 -15.70 3.21
N PHE A 653 -29.49 -14.45 3.66
CA PHE A 653 -29.46 -14.20 5.10
C PHE A 653 -30.87 -14.37 5.69
N ILE A 654 -31.00 -15.28 6.66
CA ILE A 654 -32.28 -15.59 7.30
C ILE A 654 -32.31 -15.15 8.78
N THR A 655 -33.49 -14.70 9.21
CA THR A 655 -33.80 -14.39 10.62
C THR A 655 -34.86 -15.32 11.20
N LYS A 656 -35.44 -16.17 10.35
CA LYS A 656 -36.47 -17.16 10.65
C LYS A 656 -36.09 -18.46 9.96
N LEU A 657 -36.34 -19.57 10.64
CA LEU A 657 -36.21 -20.91 10.09
C LEU A 657 -37.31 -21.14 9.03
N PRO A 658 -37.05 -21.93 7.98
CA PRO A 658 -38.07 -22.32 7.01
C PRO A 658 -39.22 -23.11 7.67
N LYS A 659 -40.38 -23.17 7.01
CA LYS A 659 -41.58 -23.84 7.55
C LYS A 659 -41.43 -25.36 7.62
N ASP A 660 -40.72 -25.97 6.68
CA ASP A 660 -40.44 -27.40 6.62
C ASP A 660 -39.04 -27.70 7.19
N PHE A 661 -38.68 -27.05 8.30
CA PHE A 661 -37.35 -27.15 8.89
C PHE A 661 -37.21 -28.46 9.67
N PHE A 662 -36.67 -29.47 9.00
CA PHE A 662 -36.25 -30.73 9.60
C PHE A 662 -34.80 -31.02 9.22
N VAL A 663 -33.92 -31.13 10.22
CA VAL A 663 -32.49 -31.36 10.01
C VAL A 663 -32.22 -32.85 9.90
N VAL A 664 -31.74 -33.29 8.74
CA VAL A 664 -31.33 -34.68 8.48
C VAL A 664 -29.88 -34.95 8.86
N SER A 665 -29.03 -33.92 8.89
CA SER A 665 -27.64 -34.08 9.27
C SER A 665 -27.03 -32.79 9.80
N ILE A 666 -26.12 -32.93 10.76
CA ILE A 666 -25.36 -31.84 11.37
C ILE A 666 -23.88 -32.16 11.18
N ILE A 667 -23.14 -31.26 10.54
CA ILE A 667 -21.69 -31.41 10.30
C ILE A 667 -20.95 -30.29 11.02
N TRP A 668 -19.82 -30.60 11.63
CA TRP A 668 -18.97 -29.62 12.29
C TRP A 668 -18.38 -28.61 11.30
N ASP A 669 -17.98 -27.44 11.79
CA ASP A 669 -17.20 -26.50 10.98
C ASP A 669 -15.87 -27.15 10.54
N LEU A 670 -15.38 -26.82 9.34
CA LEU A 670 -14.18 -27.42 8.78
C LEU A 670 -12.97 -27.25 9.72
N SER A 671 -12.88 -26.12 10.43
CA SER A 671 -11.79 -25.85 11.36
C SER A 671 -11.73 -26.83 12.54
N VAL A 672 -12.85 -27.49 12.89
CA VAL A 672 -12.87 -28.53 13.93
C VAL A 672 -12.11 -29.79 13.48
N TYR A 673 -12.03 -30.05 12.17
CA TYR A 673 -11.31 -31.20 11.61
C TYR A 673 -9.82 -30.92 11.34
N GLU A 674 -9.45 -29.65 11.15
CA GLU A 674 -8.06 -29.25 10.87
C GLU A 674 -7.18 -29.20 12.14
N GLY A 675 -7.80 -29.15 13.32
CA GLY A 675 -7.15 -29.03 14.61
C GLY A 675 -6.52 -30.32 15.16
N ASN A 676 -5.76 -30.17 16.25
CA ASN A 676 -5.36 -31.31 17.08
C ASN A 676 -6.59 -31.85 17.85
N ILE A 677 -6.43 -32.97 18.57
CA ILE A 677 -7.42 -33.60 19.44
C ILE A 677 -8.27 -32.56 20.19
N THR A 678 -9.55 -32.45 19.81
CA THR A 678 -10.54 -31.56 20.44
C THR A 678 -11.43 -32.37 21.36
N GLN A 679 -11.49 -32.00 22.64
CA GLN A 679 -12.17 -32.79 23.66
C GLN A 679 -13.34 -32.02 24.26
N LEU A 680 -14.43 -32.71 24.56
CA LEU A 680 -15.51 -32.21 25.40
C LEU A 680 -15.31 -32.73 26.82
N LEU A 681 -15.19 -31.83 27.78
CA LEU A 681 -15.02 -32.10 29.20
C LEU A 681 -16.30 -31.74 29.95
N ASP A 682 -16.84 -32.69 30.71
CA ASP A 682 -17.81 -32.43 31.77
C ASP A 682 -17.02 -32.04 33.02
N TRP A 683 -17.00 -30.74 33.33
CA TRP A 683 -16.21 -30.19 34.42
C TRP A 683 -16.66 -30.69 35.79
N ASP A 684 -17.95 -30.99 35.95
CA ASP A 684 -18.52 -31.41 37.23
C ASP A 684 -18.28 -32.90 37.49
N ARG A 685 -18.36 -33.74 36.46
CA ARG A 685 -18.15 -35.19 36.58
C ARG A 685 -16.70 -35.63 36.33
N GLY A 686 -15.87 -34.78 35.73
CA GLY A 686 -14.51 -35.11 35.34
C GLY A 686 -14.44 -36.11 34.17
N GLU A 687 -15.52 -36.23 33.40
CA GLU A 687 -15.60 -37.11 32.23
C GLU A 687 -15.16 -36.35 30.98
N CYS A 688 -14.49 -37.05 30.05
CA CYS A 688 -13.92 -36.44 28.85
C CYS A 688 -14.15 -37.32 27.63
N TRP A 689 -14.58 -36.71 26.54
CA TRP A 689 -14.82 -37.37 25.26
C TRP A 689 -14.11 -36.65 24.12
N GLN A 690 -13.82 -37.36 23.04
CA GLN A 690 -13.41 -36.71 21.80
C GLN A 690 -14.63 -36.06 21.16
N LEU A 691 -14.56 -34.76 20.84
CA LEU A 691 -15.69 -34.01 20.30
C LEU A 691 -16.21 -34.62 18.99
N LEU A 692 -15.30 -35.09 18.14
CA LEU A 692 -15.62 -35.70 16.84
C LEU A 692 -16.20 -37.12 16.94
N ASP A 693 -16.06 -37.77 18.11
CA ASP A 693 -16.65 -39.11 18.35
C ASP A 693 -18.09 -39.02 18.88
N LEU A 694 -18.58 -37.81 19.22
CA LEU A 694 -19.93 -37.60 19.72
C LEU A 694 -20.96 -37.73 18.61
N GLU A 695 -22.04 -38.44 18.88
CA GLU A 695 -23.17 -38.51 17.97
C GLU A 695 -24.00 -37.22 18.09
N VAL A 696 -24.31 -36.59 16.96
CA VAL A 696 -25.09 -35.35 16.91
C VAL A 696 -26.48 -35.64 16.35
N LYS A 697 -27.53 -35.35 17.12
CA LYS A 697 -28.94 -35.63 16.73
C LYS A 697 -29.79 -34.38 16.73
N PHE A 698 -30.55 -34.17 15.68
CA PHE A 698 -31.63 -33.18 15.71
C PHE A 698 -32.76 -33.66 16.62
N VAL A 699 -33.35 -32.75 17.40
CA VAL A 699 -34.49 -33.05 18.29
C VAL A 699 -35.78 -32.53 17.67
N GLU A 700 -35.96 -31.21 17.69
CA GLU A 700 -37.17 -30.58 17.17
C GLU A 700 -36.96 -29.12 16.78
N GLN A 701 -37.88 -28.60 15.97
CA GLN A 701 -38.07 -27.18 15.78
C GLN A 701 -39.07 -26.67 16.82
N ILE A 702 -38.62 -25.80 17.71
CA ILE A 702 -39.44 -25.25 18.80
C ILE A 702 -40.39 -24.18 18.25
N ASN A 703 -39.89 -23.32 17.34
CA ASN A 703 -40.68 -22.28 16.65
C ASN A 703 -39.93 -21.77 15.40
N GLU A 704 -40.43 -20.71 14.77
CA GLU A 704 -39.81 -20.09 13.59
C GLU A 704 -38.43 -19.45 13.86
N HIS A 705 -37.96 -19.40 15.11
CA HIS A 705 -36.68 -18.83 15.52
C HIS A 705 -35.79 -19.81 16.31
N GLU A 706 -36.30 -20.96 16.74
CA GLU A 706 -35.60 -21.82 17.70
C GLU A 706 -35.73 -23.29 17.34
N PHE A 707 -34.65 -24.04 17.56
CA PHE A 707 -34.59 -25.50 17.43
C PHE A 707 -33.59 -26.07 18.42
N SER A 708 -33.66 -27.37 18.70
CA SER A 708 -32.68 -28.05 19.55
C SER A 708 -32.03 -29.26 18.88
N PHE A 709 -30.80 -29.56 19.32
CA PHE A 709 -30.06 -30.75 18.93
C PHE A 709 -29.27 -31.29 20.13
N LEU A 710 -28.92 -32.57 20.09
CA LEU A 710 -28.22 -33.28 21.15
C LEU A 710 -26.80 -33.60 20.73
N LEU A 711 -25.86 -33.48 21.68
CA LEU A 711 -24.60 -34.22 21.66
C LEU A 711 -24.73 -35.42 22.58
N VAL A 712 -24.53 -36.62 22.03
CA VAL A 712 -24.61 -37.88 22.77
C VAL A 712 -23.20 -38.38 23.04
N ALA A 713 -22.83 -38.39 24.32
CA ALA A 713 -21.54 -38.79 24.83
C ALA A 713 -21.71 -40.03 25.72
N SER A 714 -21.65 -41.22 25.11
CA SER A 714 -21.99 -42.49 25.78
C SER A 714 -23.45 -42.45 26.31
N ASP A 715 -23.64 -42.46 27.64
CA ASP A 715 -24.96 -42.39 28.28
C ASP A 715 -25.41 -40.95 28.55
N ASN A 716 -24.53 -39.96 28.40
CA ASN A 716 -24.87 -38.56 28.61
C ASN A 716 -25.47 -37.94 27.34
N GLN A 717 -26.56 -37.19 27.52
CA GLN A 717 -27.22 -36.44 26.47
C GLN A 717 -27.17 -34.95 26.82
N ILE A 718 -26.53 -34.16 25.96
CA ILE A 718 -26.33 -32.72 26.17
C ILE A 718 -27.22 -32.00 25.16
N GLU A 719 -28.35 -31.46 25.64
CA GLU A 719 -29.29 -30.73 24.79
C GLU A 719 -28.89 -29.28 24.60
N ILE A 720 -28.76 -28.88 23.35
CA ILE A 720 -28.33 -27.55 22.93
C ILE A 720 -29.48 -26.89 22.20
N LYS A 721 -29.94 -25.76 22.74
CA LYS A 721 -30.94 -24.91 22.10
C LYS A 721 -30.25 -23.87 21.23
N SER A 722 -30.61 -23.84 19.96
CA SER A 722 -30.16 -22.87 18.97
C SER A 722 -31.25 -21.83 18.72
N THR A 723 -30.88 -20.55 18.68
CA THR A 723 -31.78 -19.43 18.37
C THR A 723 -31.24 -18.64 17.19
N ILE A 724 -32.06 -18.40 16.18
CA ILE A 724 -31.74 -17.55 15.04
C ILE A 724 -32.44 -16.19 15.15
N SER A 725 -31.66 -15.12 14.96
CA SER A 725 -32.15 -13.75 15.03
C SER A 725 -31.46 -12.84 14.01
N ASP A 726 -31.85 -11.56 13.97
CA ASP A 726 -31.13 -10.54 13.22
C ASP A 726 -29.68 -10.33 13.66
N LYS A 727 -29.33 -10.73 14.89
CA LYS A 727 -27.99 -10.65 15.49
C LYS A 727 -27.08 -11.84 15.21
N GLY A 728 -27.61 -12.93 14.66
CA GLY A 728 -26.87 -14.17 14.46
C GLY A 728 -27.55 -15.37 15.09
N MET A 729 -26.88 -16.52 14.99
CA MET A 729 -27.28 -17.79 15.57
C MET A 729 -26.52 -17.95 16.88
N THR A 730 -27.25 -18.18 17.96
CA THR A 730 -26.71 -18.35 19.32
C THR A 730 -27.08 -19.71 19.87
N PHE A 731 -26.22 -20.23 20.73
CA PHE A 731 -26.39 -21.54 21.36
C PHE A 731 -26.51 -21.35 22.87
N SER A 732 -27.37 -22.14 23.49
CA SER A 732 -27.58 -22.14 24.94
C SER A 732 -27.87 -23.55 25.43
N LEU A 733 -27.34 -23.88 26.61
CA LEU A 733 -27.71 -25.06 27.38
C LEU A 733 -28.82 -24.70 28.38
N LEU A 734 -29.38 -25.71 29.04
CA LEU A 734 -30.22 -25.50 30.23
C LEU A 734 -29.41 -24.72 31.28
N ALA A 735 -30.08 -23.85 32.04
CA ALA A 735 -29.43 -22.91 32.96
C ALA A 735 -28.54 -23.58 34.03
N GLU A 736 -28.82 -24.84 34.38
CA GLU A 736 -28.04 -25.63 35.34
C GLU A 736 -26.73 -26.18 34.73
N ASP A 737 -26.64 -26.31 33.41
CA ASP A 737 -25.51 -26.91 32.69
C ASP A 737 -24.63 -25.87 31.95
N SER A 738 -24.97 -24.57 32.03
CA SER A 738 -24.39 -23.55 31.15
C SER A 738 -22.88 -23.45 31.23
N ASP A 739 -22.26 -23.68 32.39
CA ASP A 739 -20.80 -23.63 32.60
C ASP A 739 -20.14 -25.00 32.80
N ARG A 740 -20.94 -26.08 32.79
CA ARG A 740 -20.49 -27.44 33.09
C ARG A 740 -19.66 -28.03 31.96
N PHE A 741 -20.08 -27.82 30.72
CA PHE A 741 -19.42 -28.42 29.56
C PHE A 741 -18.42 -27.47 28.92
N ARG A 742 -17.18 -27.96 28.77
CA ARG A 742 -16.09 -27.20 28.17
C ARG A 742 -15.45 -27.95 27.01
N VAL A 743 -15.18 -27.23 25.93
CA VAL A 743 -14.39 -27.75 24.81
C VAL A 743 -12.93 -27.38 25.05
N VAL A 744 -12.06 -28.38 25.08
CA VAL A 744 -10.62 -28.21 25.25
C VAL A 744 -9.94 -28.48 23.92
N GLU A 745 -9.27 -27.45 23.39
CA GLU A 745 -8.42 -27.54 22.22
C GLU A 745 -7.00 -27.15 22.63
N GLN A 746 -6.07 -28.10 22.57
CA GLN A 746 -4.67 -27.93 22.98
C GLN A 746 -4.54 -27.43 24.44
N SER A 747 -4.26 -26.13 24.64
CA SER A 747 -4.10 -25.50 25.96
C SER A 747 -5.25 -24.57 26.33
N THR A 748 -6.25 -24.41 25.45
CA THR A 748 -7.34 -23.47 25.63
C THR A 748 -8.64 -24.22 25.91
N ALA A 749 -9.39 -23.76 26.91
CA ALA A 749 -10.68 -24.33 27.29
C ALA A 749 -11.77 -23.28 27.09
N TYR A 750 -12.78 -23.64 26.32
CA TYR A 750 -13.93 -22.81 25.97
C TYR A 750 -15.18 -23.34 26.65
N ASN A 751 -16.10 -22.45 27.01
CA ASN A 751 -17.48 -22.87 27.25
C ASN A 751 -18.05 -23.49 25.96
N LEU A 752 -18.82 -24.59 26.05
CA LEU A 752 -19.39 -25.25 24.87
C LEU A 752 -20.21 -24.30 23.99
N CYS A 753 -21.02 -23.41 24.56
CA CYS A 753 -21.82 -22.46 23.80
C CYS A 753 -20.96 -21.39 23.10
N ASP A 754 -19.88 -20.94 23.74
CA ASP A 754 -18.91 -20.02 23.13
C ASP A 754 -18.14 -20.70 22.00
N TYR A 755 -17.74 -21.96 22.18
CA TYR A 755 -17.09 -22.75 21.14
C TYR A 755 -18.00 -22.87 19.90
N LEU A 756 -19.27 -23.22 20.10
CA LEU A 756 -20.25 -23.28 19.02
C LEU A 756 -20.53 -21.92 18.39
N LYS A 757 -20.45 -20.82 19.15
CA LYS A 757 -20.55 -19.44 18.61
C LYS A 757 -19.41 -19.16 17.62
N TYR A 758 -18.19 -19.62 17.91
CA TYR A 758 -17.01 -19.42 17.06
C TYR A 758 -16.97 -20.40 15.87
N TYR A 759 -17.32 -21.66 16.10
CA TYR A 759 -17.23 -22.78 15.15
C TYR A 759 -18.61 -23.40 14.90
N GLN A 760 -19.50 -22.65 14.22
CA GLN A 760 -20.89 -23.06 14.03
C GLN A 760 -21.03 -24.30 13.13
N PRO A 761 -21.76 -25.34 13.56
CA PRO A 761 -22.06 -26.48 12.70
C PRO A 761 -22.98 -26.07 11.52
N THR A 762 -22.96 -26.88 10.47
CA THR A 762 -23.85 -26.77 9.31
C THR A 762 -25.01 -27.74 9.47
N PHE A 763 -26.24 -27.24 9.36
CA PHE A 763 -27.48 -28.01 9.48
C PHE A 763 -28.06 -28.28 8.09
N TYR A 764 -28.09 -29.53 7.65
CA TYR A 764 -28.66 -29.94 6.35
C TYR A 764 -30.12 -30.34 6.49
N LEU A 765 -30.97 -29.83 5.61
CA LEU A 765 -32.42 -30.04 5.62
C LEU A 765 -32.85 -31.14 4.63
N THR A 766 -34.11 -31.56 4.73
CA THR A 766 -34.72 -32.62 3.91
C THR A 766 -34.77 -32.32 2.41
N ASP A 767 -34.79 -31.05 2.03
CA ASP A 767 -34.78 -30.59 0.63
C ASP A 767 -33.35 -30.43 0.07
N PHE A 768 -32.35 -30.92 0.80
CA PHE A 768 -30.91 -30.72 0.59
C PHE A 768 -30.42 -29.29 0.78
N SER A 769 -31.25 -28.35 1.23
CA SER A 769 -30.74 -27.04 1.65
C SER A 769 -29.88 -27.17 2.91
N ALA A 770 -29.12 -26.13 3.22
CA ALA A 770 -28.36 -26.07 4.46
C ALA A 770 -28.56 -24.73 5.17
N ILE A 771 -28.29 -24.71 6.48
CA ILE A 771 -28.20 -23.49 7.29
C ILE A 771 -26.87 -23.48 8.06
N CYS A 772 -26.13 -22.37 7.98
CA CYS A 772 -24.93 -22.13 8.77
C CYS A 772 -24.71 -20.61 8.89
N ASN A 773 -24.34 -20.07 10.05
CA ASN A 773 -24.06 -18.63 10.24
C ASN A 773 -25.19 -17.69 9.78
N ASN A 774 -26.46 -18.07 9.99
CA ASN A 774 -27.65 -17.39 9.48
C ASN A 774 -27.75 -17.28 7.96
N GLU A 775 -26.98 -18.10 7.25
CA GLU A 775 -27.04 -18.21 5.81
C GLU A 775 -27.84 -19.46 5.47
N TYR A 776 -28.90 -19.28 4.70
CA TYR A 776 -29.69 -20.33 4.08
C TYR A 776 -29.15 -20.61 2.69
N PHE A 777 -28.82 -21.86 2.45
CA PHE A 777 -28.29 -22.37 1.21
C PHE A 777 -29.39 -23.15 0.50
N ALA A 778 -30.18 -22.46 -0.33
CA ALA A 778 -31.22 -23.13 -1.11
C ALA A 778 -30.59 -23.99 -2.22
N VAL A 779 -30.92 -25.28 -2.27
CA VAL A 779 -30.57 -26.13 -3.42
C VAL A 779 -31.61 -25.92 -4.51
N ASN A 780 -31.19 -25.31 -5.61
CA ASN A 780 -32.03 -25.10 -6.77
C ASN A 780 -32.11 -26.42 -7.56
N GLN A 781 -33.01 -27.31 -7.14
CA GLN A 781 -33.38 -28.47 -7.94
C GLN A 781 -34.10 -27.93 -9.18
N LYS A 782 -33.40 -27.66 -10.28
CA LYS A 782 -34.07 -27.57 -11.58
C LYS A 782 -34.85 -28.87 -11.71
N ASN A 783 -36.18 -28.76 -11.78
CA ASN A 783 -37.12 -29.88 -11.86
C ASN A 783 -36.45 -31.05 -12.56
N SER A 784 -36.13 -32.09 -11.77
CA SER A 784 -35.73 -33.35 -12.37
C SER A 784 -36.85 -33.70 -13.34
N ILE A 785 -36.50 -33.99 -14.59
CA ILE A 785 -37.45 -34.35 -15.65
C ILE A 785 -37.92 -35.79 -15.38
N ILE A 786 -38.27 -36.10 -14.13
CA ILE A 786 -38.78 -37.41 -13.78
C ILE A 786 -40.29 -37.29 -13.81
N ASN A 787 -40.90 -37.99 -14.77
CA ASN A 787 -42.34 -38.05 -14.88
C ASN A 787 -42.87 -38.69 -13.57
N THR A 788 -43.66 -37.94 -12.82
CA THR A 788 -44.28 -38.41 -11.57
C THR A 788 -45.19 -39.62 -11.81
N GLU A 789 -45.69 -39.82 -13.03
CA GLU A 789 -46.45 -41.02 -13.43
C GLU A 789 -45.61 -42.31 -13.43
N TRP A 790 -44.28 -42.24 -13.32
CA TRP A 790 -43.40 -43.41 -13.18
C TRP A 790 -43.30 -43.92 -11.75
N PHE A 791 -43.84 -43.19 -10.77
CA PHE A 791 -43.77 -43.55 -9.36
C PHE A 791 -45.14 -43.92 -8.82
N GLU A 792 -45.19 -45.01 -8.08
CA GLU A 792 -46.35 -45.42 -7.28
C GLU A 792 -46.12 -44.98 -5.83
N GLN A 793 -47.07 -44.26 -5.24
CA GLN A 793 -47.03 -43.89 -3.84
C GLN A 793 -47.47 -45.09 -3.00
N ILE A 794 -46.54 -45.67 -2.24
CA ILE A 794 -46.84 -46.73 -1.26
C ILE A 794 -47.13 -46.06 0.09
N ASP A 795 -48.26 -46.40 0.68
CA ASP A 795 -48.62 -45.98 2.04
C ASP A 795 -47.88 -46.84 3.06
N TRP A 796 -46.95 -46.24 3.79
CA TRP A 796 -46.14 -46.91 4.80
C TRP A 796 -46.76 -46.89 6.21
N SER A 797 -47.95 -46.32 6.38
CA SER A 797 -48.60 -46.17 7.69
C SER A 797 -48.91 -47.50 8.40
N GLU A 798 -49.03 -48.60 7.66
CA GLU A 798 -49.22 -49.95 8.21
C GLU A 798 -47.90 -50.73 8.42
N TYR A 799 -46.75 -50.12 8.12
CA TYR A 799 -45.45 -50.77 8.15
C TYR A 799 -44.56 -50.22 9.28
N ASP A 800 -44.02 -51.12 10.10
CA ASP A 800 -42.98 -50.77 11.08
C ASP A 800 -41.64 -50.58 10.35
N ILE A 801 -41.39 -49.35 9.92
CA ILE A 801 -40.20 -48.93 9.15
C ILE A 801 -38.86 -49.09 9.93
N THR A 802 -38.91 -49.53 11.19
CA THR A 802 -37.72 -49.81 12.00
C THR A 802 -37.25 -51.27 11.92
N LYS A 803 -38.00 -52.16 11.24
CA LYS A 803 -37.66 -53.58 11.06
C LYS A 803 -37.30 -53.90 9.60
N GLU A 804 -36.07 -54.36 9.37
CA GLU A 804 -35.52 -54.63 8.03
C GLU A 804 -36.16 -55.85 7.31
N PHE A 805 -36.85 -56.76 8.01
CA PHE A 805 -37.50 -57.93 7.40
C PHE A 805 -38.66 -58.49 8.24
N ARG A 806 -39.68 -59.03 7.57
CA ARG A 806 -40.75 -59.84 8.19
C ARG A 806 -40.25 -61.27 8.44
N GLU A 807 -40.47 -61.80 9.64
CA GLU A 807 -40.46 -63.26 9.84
C GLU A 807 -41.59 -63.87 9.01
N LYS A 808 -41.27 -64.92 8.23
CA LYS A 808 -42.22 -65.58 7.32
C LYS A 808 -43.46 -66.07 8.06
N ASP A 809 -44.63 -65.60 7.63
CA ASP A 809 -45.90 -66.24 7.93
C ASP A 809 -45.89 -67.70 7.45
N VAL A 810 -46.19 -68.61 8.38
CA VAL A 810 -46.40 -70.03 8.11
C VAL A 810 -47.66 -70.16 7.26
N PHE A 811 -47.51 -70.64 6.02
CA PHE A 811 -48.62 -71.14 5.22
C PHE A 811 -49.35 -72.24 6.01
N MET A 812 -50.56 -71.97 6.48
CA MET A 812 -51.58 -72.99 6.71
C MET A 812 -52.62 -72.85 5.59
N GLY A 813 -52.85 -73.95 4.88
CA GLY A 813 -53.76 -74.03 3.74
C GLY A 813 -55.24 -73.94 4.11
N ASP A 814 -56.04 -73.51 3.15
CA ASP A 814 -56.86 -74.39 2.31
C ASP A 814 -56.96 -73.83 0.88
#